data_AF-A0A7M7L3H8-F1
#
_entry.id   AF-A0A7M7L3H8-F1
#
_cell.length_a   1.000
_cell.length_b   1.000
_cell.length_c   1.000
_cell.angle_alpha   90.00
_cell.angle_beta   90.00
_cell.angle_gamma   90.00
#
_symmetry.space_group_name_H-M   'P 1'
#
loop_
_entity.id
_entity.type
_entity.pdbx_description
1 polymer ?
#
loop_
_entity_poly.entity_id
_entity_poly.type
_entity_poly.pdbx_seq_one_letter_code
_entity_poly.pdbx_strand_id
1 'polypeptide(L)'
;MSTEDEYNIATRYRTVRKHLDSLGYKQALTFDALPLIEKLLADLIQTTESLKHFKNIAQENIEAHIQLQSTIDPYKCDNVRLVQECNQLHSDLIKEKESHQKQIKDLKKEIYKLERECNDLQLSSSRNLHRIKELETESAKKSKRILELQGKCLKPTISNVGLASKKRSVFPLRRPVIESEPLPKTGIKFTPLPNLSIVEPKIIDLLNMADHKMNCLSHEVTNLKGELSLQNDNIQILKSQLTTKEKEILRLKKMLEGGRPYLAVSKDYKKTENNYVISDNVNDELKILQQEKLELEQQLREALNKQHDAMAQALKLADRNEELEKELKDIDYIALAVEADCNSTVKENNKRVSKLQEKLENVTTRVHVLEDELATEHREVQELRTNLETCRLEKLNIQRTLECTLDEKKQMTDRINELTVIEKNLNDEIERLAKENEKQKQDIIQLQYSNKLLKEQMSTKDILLDNNGTNETREKGRKNNYNKDFQEIHKETKIFQDVNHIGHNNILKQLDGKDIETNVDFSSRIRELKCHLNEKENALDKLQQEKRELCREKTNLETHLHTYKNEHKIPHRLCNVCKRGIVCNCSPLVIKDSKIKDIIERLEHERDIARADIDRLIEERNALRERLKIATEAHTSEQRHLRENLTDVETRMKQIEKERQELLLTQGTRRATIKGLEDQLQDLREELRRTKQELGTQRTQYFQLRALQDQTDQTLGDAQNQLTQSECELNKILDRNKTIERQKLQLENQIKDLEKEINNLKVNMTHLDHEKDQLLMALDEKTEKIAALEKEIALKGQQIIGNEQQIRDLQHKNEMCVDQTADANRQLRSIQLEMENLQRQLQTVSYDRDNAIQENRRTQDDLAAVTSEVRNLQRELETSRGESFDLKRQLQTYVSEVRRAEELLNRKENERSEMLNHFRSLSLEATVLENNNHSLESEAAEARGALKSARDRLLDLERQLADKDSLIRGYETQISELTQNVASLETQLRQQGEQKHRAEADLTAVRDLCMKLDEQKDTLMAQLDDKDSLKTQYDMQIAKLKAEQAVVQDQMTKDRATVERLEMLLDQARQESITAQTANQELQNEMSRLRQKMSELQTKLSSESTKLRQYQTQAAEYSKQISELRRQVTNERFDRARKEEESRRPCEETPDPPVQVPCPKSYFPNETNETKYRSLNSTPDSFNVDLNVVI
;
A
#
# COMPACT_ATOMS: atom_id res chain seq x y z
N MET A 1 -179.88 -5.28 -12.98
CA MET A 1 -178.50 -5.14 -12.47
C MET A 1 -178.38 -6.03 -11.24
N SER A 2 -177.16 -6.38 -10.81
CA SER A 2 -177.01 -7.35 -9.70
C SER A 2 -177.31 -6.68 -8.35
N THR A 3 -177.84 -7.44 -7.40
CA THR A 3 -177.98 -7.00 -6.01
C THR A 3 -176.63 -6.79 -5.31
N GLU A 4 -175.54 -7.29 -5.89
CA GLU A 4 -174.16 -7.07 -5.43
C GLU A 4 -173.67 -5.64 -5.71
N ASP A 5 -174.09 -5.03 -6.84
CA ASP A 5 -173.68 -3.67 -7.23
C ASP A 5 -174.19 -2.64 -6.22
N GLU A 6 -175.47 -2.75 -5.83
CA GLU A 6 -176.11 -1.86 -4.86
C GLU A 6 -175.47 -1.97 -3.46
N TYR A 7 -175.11 -3.18 -3.03
CA TYR A 7 -174.43 -3.40 -1.75
C TYR A 7 -173.04 -2.77 -1.72
N ASN A 8 -172.30 -2.84 -2.83
CA ASN A 8 -170.97 -2.25 -2.98
C ASN A 8 -171.05 -0.71 -2.96
N ILE A 9 -171.98 -0.12 -3.71
CA ILE A 9 -172.25 1.34 -3.72
C ILE A 9 -172.66 1.82 -2.32
N ALA A 10 -173.58 1.13 -1.65
CA ALA A 10 -174.04 1.48 -0.30
C ALA A 10 -172.93 1.38 0.76
N THR A 11 -171.87 0.60 0.50
CA THR A 11 -170.70 0.47 1.38
C THR A 11 -169.69 1.60 1.12
N ARG A 12 -169.36 1.89 -0.15
CA ARG A 12 -168.54 3.05 -0.54
C ARG A 12 -169.14 4.37 -0.06
N TYR A 13 -170.45 4.55 -0.20
CA TYR A 13 -171.17 5.72 0.31
C TYR A 13 -170.94 5.91 1.82
N ARG A 14 -171.08 4.84 2.63
CA ARG A 14 -170.82 4.88 4.08
C ARG A 14 -169.37 5.23 4.42
N THR A 15 -168.40 4.71 3.67
CA THR A 15 -166.98 5.03 3.85
C THR A 15 -166.67 6.50 3.55
N VAL A 16 -167.11 7.02 2.41
CA VAL A 16 -166.92 8.43 2.02
C VAL A 16 -167.63 9.37 3.00
N ARG A 17 -168.88 9.07 3.35
CA ARG A 17 -169.68 9.78 4.37
C ARG A 17 -168.91 9.92 5.69
N LYS A 18 -168.35 8.82 6.21
CA LYS A 18 -167.57 8.80 7.46
C LYS A 18 -166.32 9.68 7.40
N HIS A 19 -165.62 9.71 6.27
CA HIS A 19 -164.45 10.60 6.11
C HIS A 19 -164.86 12.07 6.02
N LEU A 20 -165.90 12.41 5.25
CA LEU A 20 -166.45 13.77 5.19
C LEU A 20 -166.94 14.26 6.56
N ASP A 21 -167.61 13.41 7.34
CA ASP A 21 -168.02 13.72 8.72
C ASP A 21 -166.81 13.96 9.64
N SER A 22 -165.70 13.21 9.47
CA SER A 22 -164.46 13.44 10.22
C SER A 22 -163.74 14.74 9.83
N LEU A 23 -163.95 15.22 8.60
CA LEU A 23 -163.52 16.54 8.11
C LEU A 23 -164.54 17.65 8.39
N GLY A 24 -165.68 17.34 9.03
CA GLY A 24 -166.71 18.30 9.45
C GLY A 24 -167.82 18.61 8.43
N TYR A 25 -167.79 18.02 7.22
CA TYR A 25 -168.73 18.31 6.13
C TYR A 25 -170.06 17.56 6.28
N LYS A 26 -170.97 18.11 7.11
CA LYS A 26 -172.24 17.46 7.52
C LYS A 26 -173.41 17.54 6.51
N GLN A 27 -173.18 18.07 5.31
CA GLN A 27 -174.21 18.22 4.27
C GLN A 27 -174.61 16.86 3.66
N ALA A 28 -175.86 16.73 3.21
CA ALA A 28 -176.36 15.52 2.56
C ALA A 28 -175.69 15.31 1.18
N LEU A 29 -175.39 14.05 0.84
CA LEU A 29 -174.69 13.65 -0.38
C LEU A 29 -175.64 12.89 -1.32
N THR A 30 -175.70 13.28 -2.59
CA THR A 30 -176.40 12.52 -3.64
C THR A 30 -175.51 11.40 -4.17
N PHE A 31 -176.11 10.28 -4.59
CA PHE A 31 -175.36 9.12 -5.08
C PHE A 31 -174.53 9.42 -6.34
N ASP A 32 -175.03 10.27 -7.24
CA ASP A 32 -174.35 10.62 -8.49
C ASP A 32 -172.99 11.33 -8.27
N ALA A 33 -172.86 12.07 -7.16
CA ALA A 33 -171.63 12.80 -6.81
C ALA A 33 -170.58 11.93 -6.09
N LEU A 34 -170.95 10.71 -5.65
CA LEU A 34 -170.10 9.84 -4.84
C LEU A 34 -168.73 9.53 -5.48
N PRO A 35 -168.62 9.15 -6.77
CA PRO A 35 -167.34 8.72 -7.35
C PRO A 35 -166.32 9.86 -7.46
N LEU A 36 -166.78 11.10 -7.70
CA LEU A 36 -165.93 12.28 -7.76
C LEU A 36 -165.40 12.67 -6.38
N ILE A 37 -166.28 12.65 -5.37
CA ILE A 37 -165.90 13.04 -4.00
C ILE A 37 -165.00 11.98 -3.35
N GLU A 38 -165.20 10.69 -3.67
CA GLU A 38 -164.29 9.61 -3.25
C GLU A 38 -162.86 9.82 -3.80
N LYS A 39 -162.73 10.31 -5.04
CA LYS A 39 -161.44 10.66 -5.64
C LYS A 39 -160.81 11.90 -5.02
N LEU A 40 -161.54 13.01 -4.97
CA LEU A 40 -161.06 14.26 -4.35
C LEU A 40 -160.62 14.07 -2.89
N LEU A 41 -161.30 13.20 -2.14
CA LEU A 41 -160.93 12.90 -0.76
C LEU A 41 -159.70 11.99 -0.66
N ALA A 42 -159.48 11.07 -1.59
CA ALA A 42 -158.23 10.30 -1.68
C ALA A 42 -157.04 11.20 -2.03
N ASP A 43 -157.20 12.10 -3.01
CA ASP A 43 -156.18 13.06 -3.43
C ASP A 43 -155.83 14.04 -2.28
N LEU A 44 -156.83 14.47 -1.49
CA LEU A 44 -156.65 15.30 -0.29
C LEU A 44 -155.87 14.56 0.82
N ILE A 45 -156.14 13.27 1.04
CA ILE A 45 -155.38 12.45 2.00
C ILE A 45 -153.93 12.31 1.53
N GLN A 46 -153.71 11.91 0.27
CA GLN A 46 -152.36 11.72 -0.29
C GLN A 46 -151.52 13.00 -0.26
N THR A 47 -152.11 14.16 -0.57
CA THR A 47 -151.43 15.46 -0.48
C THR A 47 -151.14 15.87 0.97
N THR A 48 -152.04 15.59 1.91
CA THR A 48 -151.83 15.85 3.35
C THR A 48 -150.71 14.96 3.92
N GLU A 49 -150.66 13.68 3.54
CA GLU A 49 -149.60 12.76 3.94
C GLU A 49 -148.25 13.15 3.33
N SER A 50 -148.23 13.56 2.06
CA SER A 50 -147.03 14.09 1.39
C SER A 50 -146.51 15.35 2.07
N LEU A 51 -147.38 16.31 2.41
CA LEU A 51 -147.02 17.52 3.14
C LEU A 51 -146.43 17.20 4.52
N LYS A 52 -147.01 16.21 5.22
CA LYS A 52 -146.51 15.74 6.52
C LYS A 52 -145.12 15.09 6.40
N HIS A 53 -144.89 14.30 5.35
CA HIS A 53 -143.58 13.70 5.06
C HIS A 53 -142.50 14.76 4.79
N PHE A 54 -142.77 15.73 3.91
CA PHE A 54 -141.83 16.82 3.65
C PHE A 54 -141.60 17.72 4.87
N LYS A 55 -142.63 17.94 5.71
CA LYS A 55 -142.46 18.66 6.97
C LYS A 55 -141.52 17.93 7.94
N ASN A 56 -141.61 16.61 8.05
CA ASN A 56 -140.68 15.83 8.88
C ASN A 56 -139.24 15.93 8.34
N ILE A 57 -139.03 15.77 7.03
CA ILE A 57 -137.70 15.91 6.41
C ILE A 57 -137.12 17.33 6.63
N ALA A 58 -137.95 18.38 6.57
CA ALA A 58 -137.51 19.73 6.87
C ALA A 58 -137.12 19.90 8.36
N GLN A 59 -137.90 19.32 9.28
CA GLN A 59 -137.60 19.31 10.72
C GLN A 59 -136.28 18.59 11.02
N GLU A 60 -136.09 17.38 10.46
CA GLU A 60 -134.88 16.57 10.61
C GLU A 60 -133.63 17.29 10.08
N ASN A 61 -133.72 17.96 8.92
CA ASN A 61 -132.62 18.75 8.37
C ASN A 61 -132.29 19.99 9.21
N ILE A 62 -133.28 20.66 9.80
CA ILE A 62 -133.06 21.80 10.72
C ILE A 62 -132.34 21.30 11.99
N GLU A 63 -132.76 20.18 12.56
CA GLU A 63 -132.15 19.59 13.75
C GLU A 63 -130.71 19.10 13.48
N ALA A 64 -130.47 18.48 12.32
CA ALA A 64 -129.12 18.13 11.86
C ALA A 64 -128.21 19.35 11.64
N HIS A 65 -128.73 20.44 11.07
CA HIS A 65 -127.98 21.70 10.90
C HIS A 65 -127.64 22.33 12.26
N ILE A 66 -128.56 22.30 13.23
CA ILE A 66 -128.30 22.81 14.59
C ILE A 66 -127.20 21.99 15.28
N GLN A 67 -127.24 20.66 15.15
CA GLN A 67 -126.18 19.79 15.67
C GLN A 67 -124.83 20.06 15.00
N LEU A 68 -124.77 20.13 13.66
CA LEU A 68 -123.55 20.45 12.93
C LEU A 68 -122.96 21.80 13.34
N GLN A 69 -123.79 22.85 13.40
CA GLN A 69 -123.36 24.18 13.88
C GLN A 69 -122.75 24.08 15.29
N SER A 70 -123.40 23.38 16.21
CA SER A 70 -122.93 23.23 17.60
C SER A 70 -121.59 22.50 17.73
N THR A 71 -121.25 21.61 16.78
CA THR A 71 -119.94 20.93 16.74
C THR A 71 -118.85 21.77 16.07
N ILE A 72 -119.22 22.71 15.21
CA ILE A 72 -118.27 23.57 14.46
C ILE A 72 -117.89 24.83 15.27
N ASP A 73 -118.82 25.38 16.06
CA ASP A 73 -118.59 26.65 16.78
C ASP A 73 -117.42 26.65 17.79
N PRO A 74 -117.08 25.54 18.50
CA PRO A 74 -115.84 25.46 19.28
C PRO A 74 -114.58 25.68 18.42
N TYR A 75 -114.49 25.04 17.25
CA TYR A 75 -113.34 25.17 16.35
C TYR A 75 -113.25 26.57 15.71
N LYS A 76 -114.37 27.25 15.49
CA LYS A 76 -114.37 28.67 15.09
C LYS A 76 -113.78 29.56 16.19
N CYS A 77 -114.19 29.36 17.44
CA CYS A 77 -113.66 30.09 18.59
C CYS A 77 -112.15 29.82 18.79
N ASP A 78 -111.71 28.57 18.68
CA ASP A 78 -110.29 28.21 18.79
C ASP A 78 -109.46 28.79 17.64
N ASN A 79 -109.93 28.78 16.40
CA ASN A 79 -109.24 29.44 15.28
C ASN A 79 -109.07 30.95 15.51
N VAL A 80 -110.13 31.65 15.98
CA VAL A 80 -110.05 33.08 16.29
C VAL A 80 -109.01 33.34 17.40
N ARG A 81 -108.95 32.50 18.44
CA ARG A 81 -107.93 32.61 19.49
C ARG A 81 -106.52 32.35 18.95
N LEU A 82 -106.32 31.27 18.19
CA LEU A 82 -105.02 30.91 17.62
C LEU A 82 -104.48 31.97 16.65
N VAL A 83 -105.34 32.59 15.84
CA VAL A 83 -104.95 33.73 14.98
C VAL A 83 -104.54 34.94 15.80
N GLN A 84 -105.23 35.24 16.91
CA GLN A 84 -104.85 36.32 17.83
C GLN A 84 -103.50 36.02 18.52
N GLU A 85 -103.29 34.79 19.00
CA GLU A 85 -102.03 34.34 19.62
C GLU A 85 -100.87 34.39 18.62
N CYS A 86 -101.05 33.93 17.37
CA CYS A 86 -100.03 34.02 16.32
C CYS A 86 -99.66 35.47 15.98
N ASN A 87 -100.65 36.36 15.84
CA ASN A 87 -100.41 37.78 15.56
C ASN A 87 -99.70 38.50 16.73
N GLN A 88 -100.01 38.12 17.98
CA GLN A 88 -99.33 38.64 19.16
C GLN A 88 -97.88 38.14 19.22
N LEU A 89 -97.64 36.84 19.05
CA LEU A 89 -96.29 36.25 19.03
C LEU A 89 -95.42 36.84 17.91
N HIS A 90 -95.98 37.07 16.73
CA HIS A 90 -95.29 37.73 15.62
C HIS A 90 -94.90 39.19 15.99
N SER A 91 -95.82 39.92 16.63
CA SER A 91 -95.58 41.29 17.10
C SER A 91 -94.48 41.38 18.17
N ASP A 92 -94.40 40.39 19.07
CA ASP A 92 -93.37 40.35 20.12
C ASP A 92 -92.01 39.87 19.59
N LEU A 93 -92.00 38.94 18.63
CA LEU A 93 -90.78 38.54 17.90
C LEU A 93 -90.13 39.73 17.18
N ILE A 94 -90.93 40.63 16.60
CA ILE A 94 -90.44 41.86 15.96
C ILE A 94 -89.77 42.78 17.01
N LYS A 95 -90.40 42.99 18.17
CA LYS A 95 -89.86 43.85 19.25
C LYS A 95 -88.51 43.33 19.76
N GLU A 96 -88.37 42.02 20.00
CA GLU A 96 -87.08 41.46 20.45
C GLU A 96 -86.01 41.52 19.35
N LYS A 97 -86.39 41.33 18.09
CA LYS A 97 -85.48 41.54 16.95
C LYS A 97 -84.97 42.99 16.87
N GLU A 98 -85.83 43.99 17.12
CA GLU A 98 -85.44 45.40 17.19
C GLU A 98 -84.58 45.70 18.43
N SER A 99 -84.93 45.12 19.59
CA SER A 99 -84.17 45.20 20.84
C SER A 99 -82.73 44.70 20.66
N HIS A 100 -82.56 43.49 20.11
CA HIS A 100 -81.24 42.94 19.80
C HIS A 100 -80.48 43.73 18.73
N GLN A 101 -81.16 44.23 17.67
CA GLN A 101 -80.50 45.12 16.70
C GLN A 101 -80.01 46.42 17.33
N LYS A 102 -80.72 46.96 18.32
CA LYS A 102 -80.27 48.13 19.10
C LYS A 102 -79.06 47.78 19.97
N GLN A 103 -79.11 46.68 20.72
CA GLN A 103 -77.98 46.18 21.52
C GLN A 103 -76.72 45.98 20.66
N ILE A 104 -76.84 45.36 19.48
CA ILE A 104 -75.72 45.17 18.54
C ILE A 104 -75.17 46.53 18.03
N LYS A 105 -76.04 47.51 17.74
CA LYS A 105 -75.61 48.87 17.34
C LYS A 105 -74.88 49.60 18.47
N ASP A 106 -75.30 49.42 19.72
CA ASP A 106 -74.71 50.09 20.88
C ASP A 106 -73.39 49.43 21.30
N LEU A 107 -73.30 48.10 21.30
CA LEU A 107 -72.03 47.37 21.50
C LEU A 107 -70.97 47.73 20.44
N LYS A 108 -71.37 47.90 19.18
CA LYS A 108 -70.45 48.36 18.11
C LYS A 108 -69.91 49.78 18.36
N LYS A 109 -70.66 50.68 19.00
CA LYS A 109 -70.16 52.02 19.38
C LYS A 109 -69.10 51.94 20.47
N GLU A 110 -69.32 51.09 21.48
CA GLU A 110 -68.35 50.90 22.56
C GLU A 110 -67.08 50.20 22.07
N ILE A 111 -67.16 49.24 21.13
CA ILE A 111 -65.98 48.70 20.44
C ILE A 111 -65.19 49.81 19.74
N TYR A 112 -65.82 50.64 18.89
CA TYR A 112 -65.13 51.75 18.22
C TYR A 112 -64.56 52.82 19.18
N LYS A 113 -65.12 52.95 20.39
CA LYS A 113 -64.63 53.85 21.44
C LYS A 113 -63.40 53.25 22.14
N LEU A 114 -63.47 51.98 22.55
CA LEU A 114 -62.34 51.25 23.14
C LEU A 114 -61.18 51.11 22.15
N GLU A 115 -61.45 50.89 20.86
CA GLU A 115 -60.42 50.90 19.81
C GLU A 115 -59.67 52.23 19.74
N ARG A 116 -60.37 53.38 19.84
CA ARG A 116 -59.73 54.70 19.90
C ARG A 116 -58.90 54.88 21.17
N GLU A 117 -59.47 54.55 22.32
CA GLU A 117 -58.80 54.64 23.62
C GLU A 117 -57.53 53.76 23.65
N CYS A 118 -57.57 52.54 23.09
CA CYS A 118 -56.41 51.67 22.92
C CYS A 118 -55.35 52.28 21.98
N ASN A 119 -55.75 52.87 20.83
CA ASN A 119 -54.81 53.53 19.93
C ASN A 119 -54.14 54.75 20.58
N ASP A 120 -54.89 55.59 21.30
CA ASP A 120 -54.36 56.74 22.03
C ASP A 120 -53.43 56.32 23.18
N LEU A 121 -53.77 55.25 23.90
CA LEU A 121 -52.90 54.65 24.91
C LEU A 121 -51.64 54.02 24.30
N GLN A 122 -51.72 53.41 23.12
CA GLN A 122 -50.56 52.86 22.41
C GLN A 122 -49.63 53.98 21.90
N LEU A 123 -50.18 55.09 21.41
CA LEU A 123 -49.42 56.29 21.05
C LEU A 123 -48.77 56.94 22.28
N SER A 124 -49.49 57.02 23.40
CA SER A 124 -48.97 57.51 24.69
C SER A 124 -47.84 56.62 25.21
N SER A 125 -48.04 55.31 25.22
CA SER A 125 -47.03 54.31 25.59
C SER A 125 -45.79 54.40 24.70
N SER A 126 -45.95 54.55 23.39
CA SER A 126 -44.84 54.71 22.44
C SER A 126 -44.03 56.00 22.69
N ARG A 127 -44.72 57.11 22.99
CA ARG A 127 -44.06 58.38 23.39
C ARG A 127 -43.33 58.25 24.72
N ASN A 128 -43.93 57.60 25.70
CA ASN A 128 -43.31 57.35 27.01
C ASN A 128 -42.08 56.44 26.88
N LEU A 129 -42.13 55.41 26.03
CA LEU A 129 -41.00 54.52 25.74
C LEU A 129 -39.87 55.27 25.02
N HIS A 130 -40.18 56.18 24.09
CA HIS A 130 -39.18 57.06 23.48
C HIS A 130 -38.54 57.98 24.53
N ARG A 131 -39.35 58.58 25.42
CA ARG A 131 -38.86 59.46 26.48
C ARG A 131 -38.04 58.71 27.55
N ILE A 132 -38.36 57.45 27.85
CA ILE A 132 -37.53 56.57 28.67
C ILE A 132 -36.19 56.36 28.00
N LYS A 133 -36.14 55.99 26.70
CA LYS A 133 -34.88 55.81 25.97
C LYS A 133 -34.04 57.10 25.89
N GLU A 134 -34.67 58.25 25.70
CA GLU A 134 -33.98 59.56 25.80
C GLU A 134 -33.31 59.71 27.17
N LEU A 135 -34.08 59.55 28.25
CA LEU A 135 -33.61 59.66 29.64
C LEU A 135 -32.58 58.58 29.99
N GLU A 136 -32.64 57.40 29.42
CA GLU A 136 -31.61 56.35 29.55
C GLU A 136 -30.31 56.77 28.87
N THR A 137 -30.34 57.34 27.65
CA THR A 137 -29.11 57.86 27.02
C THR A 137 -28.57 59.10 27.74
N GLU A 138 -29.44 59.96 28.28
CA GLU A 138 -29.06 61.12 29.08
C GLU A 138 -28.47 60.70 30.41
N SER A 139 -29.07 59.69 31.07
CA SER A 139 -28.56 59.05 32.29
C SER A 139 -27.23 58.37 32.02
N ALA A 140 -27.07 57.60 30.94
CA ALA A 140 -25.80 56.99 30.57
C ALA A 140 -24.69 58.02 30.29
N LYS A 141 -25.02 59.13 29.61
CA LYS A 141 -24.11 60.28 29.42
C LYS A 141 -23.74 60.92 30.77
N LYS A 142 -24.70 61.12 31.67
CA LYS A 142 -24.50 61.65 33.03
C LYS A 142 -23.69 60.68 33.90
N SER A 143 -23.93 59.37 33.86
CA SER A 143 -23.20 58.35 34.58
C SER A 143 -21.76 58.20 34.06
N LYS A 144 -21.55 58.29 32.74
CA LYS A 144 -20.20 58.39 32.17
C LYS A 144 -19.51 59.67 32.66
N ARG A 145 -20.19 60.81 32.66
CA ARG A 145 -19.64 62.07 33.18
C ARG A 145 -19.38 62.05 34.68
N ILE A 146 -20.19 61.31 35.45
CA ILE A 146 -19.97 61.06 36.88
C ILE A 146 -18.75 60.16 37.07
N LEU A 147 -18.54 59.11 36.26
CA LEU A 147 -17.32 58.31 36.27
C LEU A 147 -16.07 59.10 35.88
N GLU A 148 -16.16 60.01 34.91
CA GLU A 148 -15.10 60.97 34.56
C GLU A 148 -14.78 61.95 35.72
N LEU A 149 -15.76 62.29 36.55
CA LEU A 149 -15.62 63.22 37.68
C LEU A 149 -15.34 62.52 39.04
N GLN A 150 -15.65 61.23 39.18
CA GLN A 150 -15.39 60.41 40.38
C GLN A 150 -14.01 59.74 40.35
N GLY A 151 -13.07 60.32 39.62
CA GLY A 151 -11.65 60.01 39.74
C GLY A 151 -11.14 60.33 41.15
N LYS A 152 -11.16 59.32 42.02
CA LYS A 152 -10.80 59.29 43.46
C LYS A 152 -11.94 59.66 44.43
N CYS A 153 -12.61 58.64 44.96
CA CYS A 153 -12.97 58.58 46.38
C CYS A 153 -13.11 57.11 46.85
N LEU A 154 -13.03 56.86 48.16
CA LEU A 154 -12.76 55.53 48.73
C LEU A 154 -14.02 54.75 49.15
N LYS A 155 -13.90 53.42 49.19
CA LYS A 155 -14.92 52.49 49.70
C LYS A 155 -15.02 52.53 51.24
N PRO A 156 -16.22 52.36 51.81
CA PRO A 156 -16.43 51.78 53.14
C PRO A 156 -16.95 50.33 53.06
N THR A 157 -16.43 49.46 53.92
CA THR A 157 -16.90 48.09 54.17
C THR A 157 -17.89 48.08 55.34
N ILE A 158 -18.85 47.13 55.37
CA ILE A 158 -19.43 46.55 56.61
C ILE A 158 -20.12 45.20 56.29
N SER A 159 -20.33 44.35 57.30
CA SER A 159 -20.47 42.88 57.19
C SER A 159 -21.85 42.28 57.50
N ASN A 160 -22.11 41.09 56.95
CA ASN A 160 -23.25 40.22 57.29
C ASN A 160 -23.16 39.59 58.70
N VAL A 161 -24.30 39.39 59.37
CA VAL A 161 -24.66 38.20 60.19
C VAL A 161 -26.17 37.96 60.04
N GLY A 162 -26.65 36.70 60.18
CA GLY A 162 -28.08 36.31 60.09
C GLY A 162 -28.94 36.63 61.34
N LEU A 163 -30.01 35.91 61.69
CA LEU A 163 -30.47 34.56 61.29
C LEU A 163 -32.01 34.38 61.44
N ALA A 164 -32.58 33.49 60.63
CA ALA A 164 -33.78 32.64 60.79
C ALA A 164 -34.99 32.99 61.73
N SER A 165 -36.21 32.93 61.15
CA SER A 165 -37.35 32.04 61.53
C SER A 165 -38.73 32.61 62.00
N LYS A 166 -39.75 32.21 61.21
CA LYS A 166 -41.13 31.73 61.55
C LYS A 166 -42.12 32.54 62.45
N LYS A 167 -43.20 32.98 61.77
CA LYS A 167 -44.65 32.80 62.06
C LYS A 167 -45.40 33.64 63.11
N ARG A 168 -46.37 34.40 62.55
CA ARG A 168 -47.81 34.57 62.93
C ARG A 168 -48.21 35.86 63.68
N SER A 169 -49.48 36.23 63.42
CA SER A 169 -50.19 37.49 63.63
C SER A 169 -50.79 37.71 65.03
N VAL A 170 -51.11 38.98 65.38
CA VAL A 170 -52.41 39.40 65.96
C VAL A 170 -52.56 40.96 65.98
N PHE A 171 -53.80 41.47 65.97
CA PHE A 171 -54.25 42.89 66.10
C PHE A 171 -54.36 43.32 67.60
N PRO A 172 -54.82 44.53 68.08
CA PRO A 172 -55.64 45.58 67.43
C PRO A 172 -55.42 47.09 67.76
N LEU A 173 -56.00 47.95 66.90
CA LEU A 173 -56.65 49.28 67.08
C LEU A 173 -56.50 50.12 68.39
N ARG A 174 -56.18 51.43 68.24
CA ARG A 174 -57.11 52.56 68.56
C ARG A 174 -56.72 53.96 68.01
N ARG A 175 -57.75 54.83 67.93
CA ARG A 175 -57.90 56.27 67.53
C ARG A 175 -57.59 57.26 68.70
N PRO A 176 -57.86 58.62 68.69
CA PRO A 176 -58.61 59.56 67.79
C PRO A 176 -57.75 60.80 67.31
N VAL A 177 -58.16 62.07 66.99
CA VAL A 177 -59.35 62.97 67.21
C VAL A 177 -59.38 64.16 66.19
N ILE A 178 -60.46 65.01 66.22
CA ILE A 178 -60.54 66.47 65.85
C ILE A 178 -60.43 66.85 64.33
N GLU A 179 -61.25 67.73 63.70
CA GLU A 179 -62.56 68.39 64.02
C GLU A 179 -63.32 68.85 62.72
N SER A 180 -64.30 69.79 62.78
CA SER A 180 -65.47 69.85 61.86
C SER A 180 -65.94 71.21 61.29
N GLU A 181 -66.64 71.16 60.12
CA GLU A 181 -67.69 72.11 59.61
C GLU A 181 -67.31 73.57 59.18
N PRO A 182 -68.18 74.38 58.51
CA PRO A 182 -69.52 74.14 57.90
C PRO A 182 -69.73 74.67 56.43
N LEU A 183 -70.98 74.57 55.94
CA LEU A 183 -71.60 75.17 54.72
C LEU A 183 -71.70 76.73 54.73
N PRO A 184 -72.14 77.51 53.67
CA PRO A 184 -73.22 77.18 52.70
C PRO A 184 -73.28 77.80 51.24
N LYS A 185 -74.06 77.11 50.39
CA LYS A 185 -75.08 77.61 49.39
C LYS A 185 -74.74 78.33 48.05
N THR A 186 -75.47 77.85 47.02
CA THR A 186 -76.10 78.54 45.84
C THR A 186 -75.27 79.18 44.71
N GLY A 187 -75.66 78.93 43.45
CA GLY A 187 -75.55 79.98 42.41
C GLY A 187 -75.27 79.63 40.93
N ILE A 188 -76.10 78.82 40.26
CA ILE A 188 -76.39 78.84 38.79
C ILE A 188 -75.22 78.65 37.77
N LYS A 189 -75.53 77.93 36.68
CA LYS A 189 -74.70 77.65 35.48
C LYS A 189 -74.04 78.90 34.86
N PHE A 190 -72.82 78.76 34.33
CA PHE A 190 -72.49 78.97 32.91
C PHE A 190 -71.10 78.41 32.53
N THR A 191 -70.91 78.08 31.26
CA THR A 191 -69.64 77.74 30.58
C THR A 191 -68.91 79.03 30.11
N PRO A 192 -67.64 79.04 29.63
CA PRO A 192 -66.81 77.90 29.17
C PRO A 192 -65.33 77.89 29.65
N LEU A 193 -64.57 76.92 29.10
CA LEU A 193 -63.09 76.89 28.99
C LEU A 193 -62.53 78.17 28.31
N PRO A 194 -61.22 78.54 28.44
CA PRO A 194 -60.11 77.62 28.11
C PRO A 194 -58.72 77.77 28.80
N ASN A 195 -57.96 76.68 28.72
CA ASN A 195 -56.51 76.54 28.46
C ASN A 195 -55.41 77.19 29.32
N LEU A 196 -54.56 76.30 29.87
CA LEU A 196 -53.10 76.44 30.10
C LEU A 196 -52.64 77.52 31.14
N SER A 197 -51.52 77.39 31.86
CA SER A 197 -50.30 76.60 31.63
C SER A 197 -49.51 76.29 32.93
N ILE A 198 -48.41 75.52 32.79
CA ILE A 198 -47.19 75.49 33.65
C ILE A 198 -47.34 75.00 35.12
N VAL A 199 -47.04 73.70 35.27
CA VAL A 199 -46.07 73.07 36.19
C VAL A 199 -45.76 73.74 37.56
N GLU A 200 -46.01 72.97 38.63
CA GLU A 200 -45.06 72.84 39.76
C GLU A 200 -44.90 71.35 40.16
N PRO A 201 -43.72 70.92 40.64
CA PRO A 201 -43.42 69.50 40.88
C PRO A 201 -43.89 69.05 42.28
N LYS A 202 -45.12 68.55 42.39
CA LYS A 202 -45.57 67.94 43.65
C LYS A 202 -44.84 66.61 43.94
N ILE A 203 -44.10 66.61 45.05
CA ILE A 203 -43.64 65.42 45.75
C ILE A 203 -44.85 64.48 45.92
N ILE A 204 -44.73 63.24 45.46
CA ILE A 204 -45.80 62.24 45.58
C ILE A 204 -45.85 61.78 47.03
N ASP A 205 -46.77 62.36 47.80
CA ASP A 205 -47.15 61.81 49.08
C ASP A 205 -47.90 60.48 48.87
N LEU A 206 -47.24 59.39 49.28
CA LEU A 206 -47.79 58.04 49.15
C LEU A 206 -49.00 57.83 50.07
N LEU A 207 -49.19 58.63 51.13
CA LEU A 207 -50.42 58.60 51.94
C LEU A 207 -51.59 59.15 51.13
N ASN A 208 -51.50 60.37 50.60
CA ASN A 208 -52.54 60.94 49.73
C ASN A 208 -52.87 60.03 48.51
N MET A 209 -51.89 59.35 47.93
CA MET A 209 -52.15 58.38 46.84
C MET A 209 -52.82 57.09 47.33
N ALA A 210 -52.46 56.58 48.51
CA ALA A 210 -53.12 55.44 49.14
C ALA A 210 -54.55 55.79 49.59
N ASP A 211 -54.77 56.97 50.16
CA ASP A 211 -56.08 57.48 50.56
C ASP A 211 -56.98 57.76 49.35
N HIS A 212 -56.44 58.32 48.26
CA HIS A 212 -57.20 58.47 47.02
C HIS A 212 -57.63 57.10 46.47
N LYS A 213 -56.72 56.12 46.44
CA LYS A 213 -57.04 54.75 45.99
C LYS A 213 -58.03 54.06 46.94
N MET A 214 -57.90 54.24 48.25
CA MET A 214 -58.81 53.72 49.26
C MET A 214 -60.19 54.36 49.17
N ASN A 215 -60.29 55.66 48.85
CA ASN A 215 -61.54 56.36 48.61
C ASN A 215 -62.22 55.93 47.30
N CYS A 216 -61.45 55.67 46.23
CA CYS A 216 -61.96 55.12 44.97
C CYS A 216 -62.49 53.70 45.17
N LEU A 217 -61.70 52.81 45.80
CA LEU A 217 -62.14 51.45 46.16
C LEU A 217 -63.33 51.47 47.13
N SER A 218 -63.42 52.45 48.02
CA SER A 218 -64.59 52.62 48.90
C SER A 218 -65.82 53.07 48.12
N HIS A 219 -65.68 53.97 47.14
CA HIS A 219 -66.77 54.35 46.23
C HIS A 219 -67.25 53.17 45.38
N GLU A 220 -66.32 52.39 44.84
CA GLU A 220 -66.61 51.17 44.09
C GLU A 220 -67.34 50.13 44.96
N VAL A 221 -66.87 49.92 46.21
CA VAL A 221 -67.56 49.07 47.19
C VAL A 221 -68.93 49.63 47.60
N THR A 222 -69.16 50.94 47.64
CA THR A 222 -70.51 51.49 47.88
C THR A 222 -71.41 51.37 46.65
N ASN A 223 -70.89 51.53 45.44
CA ASN A 223 -71.65 51.34 44.21
C ASN A 223 -72.07 49.87 44.07
N LEU A 224 -71.13 48.93 44.22
CA LEU A 224 -71.41 47.49 44.19
C LEU A 224 -72.38 47.06 45.31
N LYS A 225 -72.38 47.72 46.47
CA LYS A 225 -73.41 47.51 47.52
C LYS A 225 -74.77 48.09 47.14
N GLY A 226 -74.81 49.23 46.47
CA GLY A 226 -76.04 49.82 45.92
C GLY A 226 -76.65 48.94 44.82
N GLU A 227 -75.82 48.46 43.90
CA GLU A 227 -76.20 47.50 42.86
C GLU A 227 -76.65 46.16 43.47
N LEU A 228 -75.95 45.64 44.48
CA LEU A 228 -76.38 44.45 45.21
C LEU A 228 -77.72 44.65 45.92
N SER A 229 -77.98 45.84 46.49
CA SER A 229 -79.29 46.18 47.05
C SER A 229 -80.36 46.18 45.96
N LEU A 230 -80.15 46.91 44.86
CA LEU A 230 -81.07 46.98 43.73
C LEU A 230 -81.35 45.60 43.10
N GLN A 231 -80.34 44.72 43.02
CA GLN A 231 -80.52 43.32 42.60
C GLN A 231 -81.37 42.54 43.61
N ASN A 232 -81.15 42.72 44.91
CA ASN A 232 -81.92 42.04 45.96
C ASN A 232 -83.38 42.55 46.02
N ASP A 233 -83.58 43.86 45.85
CA ASP A 233 -84.89 44.52 45.72
C ASP A 233 -85.63 44.03 44.47
N ASN A 234 -84.94 43.92 43.32
CA ASN A 234 -85.48 43.31 42.10
C ASN A 234 -85.84 41.83 42.31
N ILE A 235 -85.01 41.05 43.00
CA ILE A 235 -85.32 39.66 43.37
C ILE A 235 -86.53 39.59 44.31
N GLN A 236 -86.70 40.54 45.22
CA GLN A 236 -87.86 40.62 46.11
C GLN A 236 -89.14 41.03 45.36
N ILE A 237 -89.03 41.96 44.40
CA ILE A 237 -90.11 42.33 43.48
C ILE A 237 -90.51 41.13 42.61
N LEU A 238 -89.56 40.44 41.99
CA LEU A 238 -89.81 39.25 41.18
C LEU A 238 -90.43 38.11 42.00
N LYS A 239 -89.96 37.86 43.23
CA LYS A 239 -90.60 36.93 44.17
C LYS A 239 -92.03 37.36 44.50
N SER A 240 -92.28 38.65 44.74
CA SER A 240 -93.63 39.15 45.00
C SER A 240 -94.57 38.90 43.79
N GLN A 241 -94.10 39.16 42.57
CA GLN A 241 -94.82 38.89 41.32
C GLN A 241 -95.04 37.38 41.12
N LEU A 242 -94.07 36.55 41.48
CA LEU A 242 -94.21 35.09 41.41
C LEU A 242 -95.31 34.63 42.40
N THR A 243 -95.34 35.13 43.63
CA THR A 243 -96.44 34.80 44.58
C THR A 243 -97.81 35.35 44.18
N THR A 244 -97.90 36.45 43.42
CA THR A 244 -99.19 36.91 42.86
C THR A 244 -99.61 36.08 41.66
N LYS A 245 -98.67 35.64 40.83
CA LYS A 245 -98.93 34.65 39.75
C LYS A 245 -99.33 33.28 40.32
N GLU A 246 -98.71 32.80 41.39
CA GLU A 246 -99.12 31.58 42.09
C GLU A 246 -100.54 31.69 42.67
N LYS A 247 -100.88 32.83 43.30
CA LYS A 247 -102.25 33.09 43.78
C LYS A 247 -103.26 33.17 42.64
N GLU A 248 -102.89 33.75 41.50
CA GLU A 248 -103.74 33.80 40.31
C GLU A 248 -103.88 32.40 39.66
N ILE A 249 -102.82 31.58 39.63
CA ILE A 249 -102.90 30.17 39.22
C ILE A 249 -103.81 29.36 40.17
N LEU A 250 -103.73 29.61 41.47
CA LEU A 250 -104.61 28.98 42.46
C LEU A 250 -106.07 29.41 42.29
N ARG A 251 -106.31 30.71 41.99
CA ARG A 251 -107.62 31.27 41.65
C ARG A 251 -108.16 30.68 40.34
N LEU A 252 -107.34 30.58 39.30
CA LEU A 252 -107.70 30.00 38.00
C LEU A 252 -108.04 28.51 38.14
N LYS A 253 -107.27 27.72 38.90
CA LYS A 253 -107.65 26.36 39.29
C LYS A 253 -109.02 26.33 39.98
N LYS A 254 -109.24 27.20 40.96
CA LYS A 254 -110.51 27.29 41.70
C LYS A 254 -111.70 27.80 40.86
N MET A 255 -111.44 28.48 39.74
CA MET A 255 -112.45 28.85 38.75
C MET A 255 -112.72 27.70 37.76
N LEU A 256 -111.72 26.89 37.42
CA LEU A 256 -111.89 25.66 36.63
C LEU A 256 -112.64 24.56 37.41
N GLU A 257 -112.51 24.55 38.74
CA GLU A 257 -113.36 23.75 39.65
C GLU A 257 -114.82 24.26 39.75
N GLY A 258 -115.17 25.38 39.10
CA GLY A 258 -116.49 26.03 39.17
C GLY A 258 -117.57 25.48 38.22
N GLY A 259 -117.33 24.36 37.54
CA GLY A 259 -118.29 23.71 36.65
C GLY A 259 -119.40 22.93 37.39
N ARG A 260 -120.55 22.67 36.72
CA ARG A 260 -121.66 21.91 37.33
C ARG A 260 -121.23 20.46 37.65
N PRO A 261 -121.58 19.91 38.83
CA PRO A 261 -121.24 18.54 39.19
C PRO A 261 -122.06 17.50 38.39
N TYR A 262 -121.37 16.45 37.94
CA TYR A 262 -121.88 15.36 37.08
C TYR A 262 -123.23 14.76 37.52
N LEU A 263 -123.46 14.62 38.84
CA LEU A 263 -124.69 14.07 39.41
C LEU A 263 -125.97 14.85 39.07
N ALA A 264 -125.87 16.10 38.61
CA ALA A 264 -127.02 16.87 38.14
C ALA A 264 -127.47 16.48 36.72
N VAL A 265 -126.55 16.04 35.86
CA VAL A 265 -126.86 15.67 34.46
C VAL A 265 -127.50 14.29 34.37
N SER A 266 -127.09 13.37 35.24
CA SER A 266 -127.59 11.98 35.30
C SER A 266 -129.03 11.82 35.83
N LYS A 267 -129.82 12.90 35.93
CA LYS A 267 -131.14 12.88 36.58
C LYS A 267 -132.32 13.30 35.70
N ASP A 268 -132.06 13.98 34.59
CA ASP A 268 -133.10 14.40 33.64
C ASP A 268 -133.33 13.40 32.48
N TYR A 269 -132.47 12.36 32.37
CA TYR A 269 -132.78 11.18 31.55
C TYR A 269 -133.42 10.07 32.40
N LYS A 270 -134.64 9.68 32.00
CA LYS A 270 -135.51 8.60 32.54
C LYS A 270 -136.39 8.96 33.76
N LYS A 271 -137.55 9.52 33.46
CA LYS A 271 -138.82 8.82 33.79
C LYS A 271 -139.37 8.18 32.50
N THR A 272 -140.18 7.13 32.68
CA THR A 272 -140.76 6.26 31.63
C THR A 272 -139.75 5.32 30.94
N GLU A 273 -139.87 3.99 31.04
CA GLU A 273 -140.41 3.15 32.12
C GLU A 273 -139.88 1.70 32.01
N ASN A 274 -139.87 0.97 33.14
CA ASN A 274 -139.92 -0.50 33.31
C ASN A 274 -138.92 -1.46 32.59
N ASN A 275 -138.28 -2.33 33.40
CA ASN A 275 -137.73 -3.68 33.09
C ASN A 275 -136.64 -3.78 31.97
N TYR A 276 -135.41 -4.23 32.20
CA TYR A 276 -135.04 -5.52 32.80
C TYR A 276 -133.50 -5.63 33.07
N VAL A 277 -133.11 -5.91 34.33
CA VAL A 277 -132.04 -6.85 34.80
C VAL A 277 -130.59 -6.81 34.23
N ILE A 278 -129.59 -6.83 35.14
CA ILE A 278 -128.11 -7.08 34.98
C ILE A 278 -127.32 -5.96 34.24
N SER A 279 -126.21 -5.35 34.72
CA SER A 279 -125.23 -5.56 35.83
C SER A 279 -124.01 -6.46 35.56
N ASP A 280 -122.99 -5.97 34.83
CA ASP A 280 -121.59 -6.42 35.02
C ASP A 280 -120.52 -5.37 34.60
N ASN A 281 -120.62 -4.76 33.40
CA ASN A 281 -119.52 -4.03 32.72
C ASN A 281 -118.71 -2.99 33.53
N VAL A 282 -119.30 -2.28 34.49
CA VAL A 282 -118.66 -1.13 35.18
C VAL A 282 -117.42 -1.54 35.98
N ASN A 283 -117.36 -2.80 36.44
CA ASN A 283 -116.22 -3.30 37.21
C ASN A 283 -115.01 -3.67 36.34
N ASP A 284 -115.19 -3.87 35.03
CA ASP A 284 -114.10 -4.24 34.13
C ASP A 284 -113.51 -3.01 33.41
N GLU A 285 -114.31 -2.01 33.05
CA GLU A 285 -113.79 -0.71 32.59
C GLU A 285 -112.87 -0.06 33.63
N LEU A 286 -113.22 -0.15 34.92
CA LEU A 286 -112.38 0.36 36.01
C LEU A 286 -111.05 -0.39 36.12
N LYS A 287 -111.04 -1.72 35.93
CA LYS A 287 -109.81 -2.53 35.91
C LYS A 287 -108.95 -2.21 34.71
N ILE A 288 -109.54 -2.03 33.53
CA ILE A 288 -108.82 -1.68 32.29
C ILE A 288 -108.10 -0.34 32.48
N LEU A 289 -108.81 0.71 32.91
CA LEU A 289 -108.20 2.03 33.16
C LEU A 289 -107.15 1.99 34.28
N GLN A 290 -107.34 1.16 35.30
CA GLN A 290 -106.38 1.01 36.40
C GLN A 290 -105.15 0.16 36.01
N GLN A 291 -105.29 -0.75 35.05
CA GLN A 291 -104.20 -1.50 34.40
C GLN A 291 -103.41 -0.60 33.45
N GLU A 292 -104.07 0.14 32.55
CA GLU A 292 -103.44 1.12 31.67
C GLU A 292 -102.62 2.16 32.46
N LYS A 293 -103.15 2.65 33.58
CA LYS A 293 -102.40 3.54 34.49
C LYS A 293 -101.12 2.89 35.01
N LEU A 294 -101.18 1.60 35.37
CA LEU A 294 -100.05 0.86 35.94
C LEU A 294 -98.98 0.58 34.87
N GLU A 295 -99.41 0.27 33.65
CA GLU A 295 -98.54 0.13 32.48
C GLU A 295 -97.88 1.45 32.07
N LEU A 296 -98.62 2.58 32.09
CA LEU A 296 -98.06 3.92 31.87
C LEU A 296 -97.06 4.33 32.97
N GLU A 297 -97.34 4.01 34.24
CA GLU A 297 -96.38 4.21 35.33
C GLU A 297 -95.12 3.34 35.16
N GLN A 298 -95.24 2.11 34.65
CA GLN A 298 -94.09 1.26 34.35
C GLN A 298 -93.29 1.82 33.16
N GLN A 299 -93.95 2.16 32.05
CA GLN A 299 -93.31 2.76 30.87
C GLN A 299 -92.54 4.04 31.22
N LEU A 300 -93.08 4.87 32.12
CA LEU A 300 -92.40 6.07 32.62
C LEU A 300 -91.14 5.74 33.45
N ARG A 301 -91.19 4.72 34.32
CA ARG A 301 -90.01 4.25 35.08
C ARG A 301 -88.96 3.63 34.15
N GLU A 302 -89.37 2.87 33.15
CA GLU A 302 -88.46 2.33 32.15
C GLU A 302 -87.82 3.42 31.29
N ALA A 303 -88.56 4.46 30.91
CA ALA A 303 -88.02 5.61 30.20
C ALA A 303 -87.00 6.38 31.05
N LEU A 304 -87.30 6.61 32.34
CA LEU A 304 -86.36 7.23 33.27
C LEU A 304 -85.10 6.38 33.50
N ASN A 305 -85.24 5.06 33.65
CA ASN A 305 -84.08 4.16 33.75
C ASN A 305 -83.22 4.22 32.47
N LYS A 306 -83.84 4.13 31.28
CA LYS A 306 -83.14 4.29 29.98
C LYS A 306 -82.45 5.65 29.86
N GLN A 307 -83.04 6.72 30.41
CA GLN A 307 -82.42 8.05 30.47
C GLN A 307 -81.23 8.11 31.45
N HIS A 308 -81.33 7.46 32.61
CA HIS A 308 -80.22 7.35 33.56
C HIS A 308 -79.07 6.50 33.02
N ASP A 309 -79.36 5.39 32.33
CA ASP A 309 -78.36 4.56 31.65
C ASP A 309 -77.66 5.35 30.53
N ALA A 310 -78.42 6.09 29.71
CA ALA A 310 -77.85 6.96 28.68
C ALA A 310 -76.99 8.08 29.28
N MET A 311 -77.40 8.67 30.42
CA MET A 311 -76.61 9.67 31.14
C MET A 311 -75.33 9.07 31.75
N ALA A 312 -75.39 7.85 32.28
CA ALA A 312 -74.22 7.13 32.80
C ALA A 312 -73.26 6.72 31.68
N GLN A 313 -73.75 6.41 30.48
CA GLN A 313 -72.92 6.21 29.28
C GLN A 313 -72.29 7.53 28.81
N ALA A 314 -73.07 8.63 28.77
CA ALA A 314 -72.56 9.95 28.41
C ALA A 314 -71.46 10.45 29.36
N LEU A 315 -71.59 10.20 30.67
CA LEU A 315 -70.54 10.47 31.66
C LEU A 315 -69.29 9.64 31.41
N LYS A 316 -69.39 8.33 31.21
CA LYS A 316 -68.24 7.46 30.87
C LYS A 316 -67.55 7.86 29.56
N LEU A 317 -68.30 8.36 28.58
CA LEU A 317 -67.75 8.90 27.34
C LEU A 317 -67.08 10.26 27.56
N ALA A 318 -67.57 11.10 28.46
CA ALA A 318 -66.90 12.33 28.87
C ALA A 318 -65.58 12.03 29.63
N ASP A 319 -65.60 11.08 30.58
CA ASP A 319 -64.42 10.60 31.31
C ASP A 319 -63.35 10.09 30.32
N ARG A 320 -63.74 9.21 29.37
CA ARG A 320 -62.81 8.68 28.36
C ARG A 320 -62.36 9.75 27.36
N ASN A 321 -63.16 10.76 27.07
CA ASN A 321 -62.71 11.92 26.29
C ASN A 321 -61.69 12.77 27.06
N GLU A 322 -61.82 12.92 28.38
CA GLU A 322 -60.82 13.61 29.21
C GLU A 322 -59.51 12.81 29.30
N GLU A 323 -59.56 11.47 29.27
CA GLU A 323 -58.38 10.61 29.11
C GLU A 323 -57.74 10.76 27.73
N LEU A 324 -58.53 10.66 26.64
CA LEU A 324 -58.04 10.87 25.27
C LEU A 324 -57.44 12.27 25.08
N GLU A 325 -58.01 13.29 25.71
CA GLU A 325 -57.46 14.65 25.73
C GLU A 325 -56.10 14.74 26.45
N LYS A 326 -55.82 13.87 27.42
CA LYS A 326 -54.50 13.80 28.08
C LYS A 326 -53.52 13.02 27.22
N GLU A 327 -53.94 11.86 26.70
CA GLU A 327 -53.16 11.05 25.75
C GLU A 327 -52.72 11.89 24.54
N LEU A 328 -53.60 12.74 23.99
CA LEU A 328 -53.26 13.67 22.91
C LEU A 328 -52.26 14.75 23.34
N LYS A 329 -52.40 15.35 24.53
CA LYS A 329 -51.45 16.37 25.04
C LYS A 329 -50.07 15.78 25.34
N ASP A 330 -50.02 14.53 25.79
CA ASP A 330 -48.77 13.78 25.97
C ASP A 330 -48.12 13.43 24.63
N ILE A 331 -48.92 13.05 23.61
CA ILE A 331 -48.46 12.85 22.23
C ILE A 331 -47.91 14.16 21.63
N ASP A 332 -48.60 15.29 21.79
CA ASP A 332 -48.13 16.62 21.35
C ASP A 332 -46.81 17.00 22.02
N TYR A 333 -46.67 16.73 23.33
CA TYR A 333 -45.43 16.98 24.07
C TYR A 333 -44.27 16.11 23.57
N ILE A 334 -44.53 14.82 23.30
CA ILE A 334 -43.54 13.89 22.72
C ILE A 334 -43.17 14.33 21.30
N ALA A 335 -44.14 14.74 20.48
CA ALA A 335 -43.91 15.23 19.13
C ALA A 335 -43.01 16.48 19.13
N LEU A 336 -43.29 17.46 20.00
CA LEU A 336 -42.47 18.67 20.15
C LEU A 336 -41.05 18.35 20.67
N ALA A 337 -40.90 17.37 21.57
CA ALA A 337 -39.59 16.92 22.04
C ALA A 337 -38.78 16.25 20.93
N VAL A 338 -39.39 15.34 20.17
CA VAL A 338 -38.77 14.69 19.00
C VAL A 338 -38.44 15.71 17.91
N GLU A 339 -39.31 16.70 17.67
CA GLU A 339 -39.03 17.78 16.71
C GLU A 339 -37.83 18.63 17.17
N ALA A 340 -37.72 18.93 18.48
CA ALA A 340 -36.59 19.66 19.03
C ALA A 340 -35.26 18.90 18.88
N ASP A 341 -35.24 17.57 19.14
CA ASP A 341 -34.06 16.73 18.97
C ASP A 341 -33.70 16.51 17.49
N CYS A 342 -34.69 16.36 16.61
CA CYS A 342 -34.49 16.37 15.15
C CYS A 342 -33.91 17.70 14.67
N ASN A 343 -34.46 18.84 15.10
CA ASN A 343 -33.95 20.17 14.78
C ASN A 343 -32.52 20.39 15.32
N SER A 344 -32.20 19.86 16.50
CA SER A 344 -30.84 19.87 17.07
C SER A 344 -29.88 19.04 16.21
N THR A 345 -30.29 17.84 15.81
CA THR A 345 -29.52 16.91 14.95
C THR A 345 -29.29 17.49 13.55
N VAL A 346 -30.31 18.06 12.93
CA VAL A 346 -30.21 18.78 11.64
C VAL A 346 -29.28 19.99 11.77
N LYS A 347 -29.36 20.74 12.87
CA LYS A 347 -28.47 21.88 13.13
C LYS A 347 -27.01 21.46 13.34
N GLU A 348 -26.74 20.28 13.89
CA GLU A 348 -25.37 19.75 13.95
C GLU A 348 -24.91 19.20 12.60
N ASN A 349 -25.76 18.45 11.89
CA ASN A 349 -25.45 17.94 10.55
C ASN A 349 -25.18 19.08 9.56
N ASN A 350 -25.95 20.18 9.61
CA ASN A 350 -25.67 21.38 8.81
C ASN A 350 -24.29 21.99 9.15
N LYS A 351 -23.89 22.05 10.43
CA LYS A 351 -22.52 22.47 10.80
C LYS A 351 -21.44 21.51 10.29
N ARG A 352 -21.72 20.21 10.24
CA ARG A 352 -20.81 19.19 9.69
C ARG A 352 -20.70 19.35 8.17
N VAL A 353 -21.82 19.56 7.48
CA VAL A 353 -21.88 19.85 6.03
C VAL A 353 -21.14 21.14 5.69
N SER A 354 -21.35 22.24 6.40
CA SER A 354 -20.60 23.49 6.16
C SER A 354 -19.08 23.31 6.31
N LYS A 355 -18.62 22.52 7.29
CA LYS A 355 -17.20 22.18 7.44
C LYS A 355 -16.67 21.23 6.36
N LEU A 356 -17.54 20.43 5.74
CA LEU A 356 -17.18 19.59 4.60
C LEU A 356 -17.16 20.40 3.29
N GLN A 357 -18.05 21.39 3.14
CA GLN A 357 -18.04 22.35 2.05
C GLN A 357 -16.78 23.22 2.11
N GLU A 358 -16.47 23.82 3.27
CA GLU A 358 -15.23 24.56 3.52
C GLU A 358 -13.98 23.72 3.18
N LYS A 359 -13.95 22.43 3.59
CA LYS A 359 -12.87 21.51 3.22
C LYS A 359 -12.82 21.21 1.72
N LEU A 360 -13.98 21.04 1.08
CA LEU A 360 -14.07 20.78 -0.36
C LEU A 360 -13.56 22.01 -1.14
N GLU A 361 -13.95 23.22 -0.76
CA GLU A 361 -13.46 24.48 -1.35
C GLU A 361 -11.94 24.63 -1.19
N ASN A 362 -11.38 24.31 -0.01
CA ASN A 362 -9.94 24.31 0.22
C ASN A 362 -9.20 23.22 -0.59
N VAL A 363 -9.79 22.05 -0.80
CA VAL A 363 -9.22 21.01 -1.67
C VAL A 363 -9.33 21.41 -3.14
N THR A 364 -10.47 21.92 -3.59
CA THR A 364 -10.70 22.39 -4.96
C THR A 364 -9.77 23.53 -5.33
N THR A 365 -9.55 24.50 -4.43
CA THR A 365 -8.57 25.58 -4.66
C THR A 365 -7.13 25.04 -4.69
N ARG A 366 -6.75 24.08 -3.83
CA ARG A 366 -5.42 23.45 -3.95
C ARG A 366 -5.27 22.63 -5.24
N VAL A 367 -6.33 22.00 -5.75
CA VAL A 367 -6.32 21.34 -7.07
C VAL A 367 -6.09 22.35 -8.19
N HIS A 368 -6.82 23.48 -8.23
CA HIS A 368 -6.59 24.52 -9.25
C HIS A 368 -5.16 25.05 -9.21
N VAL A 369 -4.60 25.29 -8.01
CA VAL A 369 -3.20 25.74 -7.88
C VAL A 369 -2.21 24.65 -8.36
N LEU A 370 -2.48 23.36 -8.11
CA LEU A 370 -1.68 22.25 -8.64
C LEU A 370 -1.82 22.09 -10.15
N GLU A 371 -2.99 22.40 -10.73
CA GLU A 371 -3.22 22.42 -12.17
C GLU A 371 -2.48 23.59 -12.85
N ASP A 372 -2.45 24.77 -12.21
CA ASP A 372 -1.64 25.92 -12.64
C ASP A 372 -0.12 25.62 -12.52
N GLU A 373 0.34 25.04 -11.40
CA GLU A 373 1.72 24.58 -11.19
C GLU A 373 2.13 23.57 -12.30
N LEU A 374 1.29 22.57 -12.58
CA LEU A 374 1.51 21.60 -13.65
C LEU A 374 1.48 22.25 -15.06
N ALA A 375 0.64 23.26 -15.26
CA ALA A 375 0.58 24.01 -16.50
C ALA A 375 1.81 24.93 -16.70
N THR A 376 2.48 25.40 -15.64
CA THR A 376 3.81 26.04 -15.74
C THR A 376 4.88 25.03 -16.09
N GLU A 377 4.99 23.91 -15.37
CA GLU A 377 5.96 22.84 -15.65
C GLU A 377 5.84 22.29 -17.07
N HIS A 378 4.63 22.10 -17.59
CA HIS A 378 4.41 21.70 -18.98
C HIS A 378 4.87 22.74 -20.02
N ARG A 379 4.81 24.04 -19.70
CA ARG A 379 5.37 25.10 -20.57
C ARG A 379 6.90 25.08 -20.53
N GLU A 380 7.50 25.01 -19.35
CA GLU A 380 8.97 24.96 -19.20
C GLU A 380 9.57 23.71 -19.85
N VAL A 381 8.97 22.53 -19.66
CA VAL A 381 9.36 21.29 -20.35
C VAL A 381 9.24 21.42 -21.87
N GLN A 382 8.24 22.14 -22.38
CA GLN A 382 8.08 22.37 -23.82
C GLN A 382 9.10 23.37 -24.38
N GLU A 383 9.44 24.41 -23.62
CA GLU A 383 10.49 25.37 -23.98
C GLU A 383 11.88 24.71 -23.96
N LEU A 384 12.19 23.92 -22.93
CA LEU A 384 13.40 23.10 -22.85
C LEU A 384 13.51 22.10 -24.01
N ARG A 385 12.39 21.52 -24.46
CA ARG A 385 12.36 20.67 -25.67
C ARG A 385 12.70 21.47 -26.93
N THR A 386 12.15 22.67 -27.11
CA THR A 386 12.51 23.52 -28.26
C THR A 386 13.97 23.95 -28.22
N ASN A 387 14.50 24.30 -27.04
CA ASN A 387 15.90 24.69 -26.86
C ASN A 387 16.87 23.52 -27.05
N LEU A 388 16.47 22.28 -26.72
CA LEU A 388 17.26 21.08 -27.00
C LEU A 388 17.28 20.75 -28.50
N GLU A 389 16.18 21.00 -29.23
CA GLU A 389 16.12 20.76 -30.67
C GLU A 389 16.85 21.84 -31.49
N THR A 390 16.85 23.11 -31.07
CA THR A 390 17.74 24.13 -31.67
C THR A 390 19.21 23.78 -31.43
N CYS A 391 19.59 23.38 -30.20
CA CYS A 391 20.95 22.88 -29.92
C CYS A 391 21.35 21.67 -30.78
N ARG A 392 20.40 20.77 -31.12
CA ARG A 392 20.65 19.65 -32.06
C ARG A 392 20.87 20.13 -33.49
N LEU A 393 20.06 21.07 -33.97
CA LEU A 393 20.20 21.65 -35.31
C LEU A 393 21.52 22.41 -35.45
N GLU A 394 21.92 23.16 -34.42
CA GLU A 394 23.23 23.81 -34.34
C GLU A 394 24.38 22.79 -34.34
N LYS A 395 24.30 21.73 -33.51
CA LYS A 395 25.29 20.65 -33.50
C LYS A 395 25.42 19.98 -34.88
N LEU A 396 24.30 19.68 -35.54
CA LEU A 396 24.29 19.11 -36.90
C LEU A 396 24.90 20.08 -37.92
N ASN A 397 24.69 21.39 -37.76
CA ASN A 397 25.28 22.38 -38.65
C ASN A 397 26.80 22.50 -38.44
N ILE A 398 27.26 22.56 -37.18
CA ILE A 398 28.68 22.54 -36.82
C ILE A 398 29.35 21.26 -37.33
N GLN A 399 28.69 20.10 -37.21
CA GLN A 399 29.20 18.83 -37.71
C GLN A 399 29.38 18.86 -39.24
N ARG A 400 28.41 19.34 -40.02
CA ARG A 400 28.58 19.49 -41.49
C ARG A 400 29.73 20.43 -41.84
N THR A 401 29.87 21.55 -41.13
CA THR A 401 30.99 22.49 -41.34
C THR A 401 32.34 21.83 -41.02
N LEU A 402 32.41 21.00 -39.98
CA LEU A 402 33.60 20.22 -39.65
C LEU A 402 33.91 19.17 -40.72
N GLU A 403 32.89 18.47 -41.23
CA GLU A 403 33.02 17.49 -42.32
C GLU A 403 33.54 18.17 -43.61
N CYS A 404 32.97 19.32 -44.00
CA CYS A 404 33.45 20.10 -45.14
C CYS A 404 34.91 20.55 -44.97
N THR A 405 35.29 21.11 -43.81
CA THR A 405 36.67 21.56 -43.56
C THR A 405 37.67 20.40 -43.42
N LEU A 406 37.22 19.19 -43.05
CA LEU A 406 38.03 17.98 -43.09
C LEU A 406 38.24 17.47 -44.52
N ASP A 407 37.23 17.53 -45.39
CA ASP A 407 37.37 17.20 -46.81
C ASP A 407 38.22 18.24 -47.56
N GLU A 408 38.10 19.53 -47.26
CA GLU A 408 39.01 20.57 -47.74
C GLU A 408 40.44 20.30 -47.28
N LYS A 409 40.66 20.05 -45.98
CA LYS A 409 41.98 19.68 -45.45
C LYS A 409 42.54 18.44 -46.14
N LYS A 410 41.70 17.44 -46.42
CA LYS A 410 42.10 16.22 -47.13
C LYS A 410 42.53 16.55 -48.56
N GLN A 411 41.74 17.28 -49.34
CA GLN A 411 42.11 17.74 -50.68
C GLN A 411 43.43 18.52 -50.67
N MET A 412 43.63 19.40 -49.69
CA MET A 412 44.87 20.17 -49.52
C MET A 412 46.06 19.32 -49.06
N THR A 413 45.83 18.16 -48.44
CA THR A 413 46.85 17.18 -48.04
C THR A 413 47.21 16.26 -49.21
N ASP A 414 46.21 15.72 -49.90
CA ASP A 414 46.37 14.96 -51.14
C ASP A 414 47.11 15.80 -52.19
N ARG A 415 46.78 17.10 -52.30
CA ARG A 415 47.52 18.04 -53.15
C ARG A 415 48.97 18.23 -52.70
N ILE A 416 49.27 18.38 -51.41
CA ILE A 416 50.67 18.40 -50.93
C ILE A 416 51.39 17.09 -51.32
N ASN A 417 50.75 15.93 -51.19
CA ASN A 417 51.36 14.65 -51.56
C ASN A 417 51.71 14.57 -53.06
N GLU A 418 50.85 15.10 -53.94
CA GLU A 418 51.18 15.25 -55.38
C GLU A 418 52.43 16.12 -55.60
N LEU A 419 52.60 17.20 -54.81
CA LEU A 419 53.77 18.07 -54.90
C LEU A 419 55.03 17.39 -54.39
N THR A 420 54.97 16.67 -53.26
CA THR A 420 56.12 15.93 -52.72
C THR A 420 56.60 14.86 -53.72
N VAL A 421 55.69 14.28 -54.51
CA VAL A 421 56.05 13.39 -55.63
C VAL A 421 56.68 14.17 -56.79
N ILE A 422 56.17 15.34 -57.17
CA ILE A 422 56.78 16.20 -58.21
C ILE A 422 58.17 16.68 -57.79
N GLU A 423 58.32 17.19 -56.57
CA GLU A 423 59.59 17.63 -55.98
C GLU A 423 60.59 16.47 -55.91
N LYS A 424 60.16 15.28 -55.47
CA LYS A 424 61.02 14.10 -55.51
C LYS A 424 61.47 13.77 -56.93
N ASN A 425 60.55 13.73 -57.91
CA ASN A 425 60.91 13.44 -59.30
C ASN A 425 61.88 14.49 -59.89
N LEU A 426 61.74 15.76 -59.50
CA LEU A 426 62.69 16.82 -59.86
C LEU A 426 64.05 16.64 -59.17
N ASN A 427 64.09 16.23 -57.90
CA ASN A 427 65.32 15.95 -57.17
C ASN A 427 66.03 14.69 -57.71
N ASP A 428 65.30 13.63 -58.07
CA ASP A 428 65.83 12.43 -58.73
C ASP A 428 66.40 12.77 -60.12
N GLU A 429 65.80 13.73 -60.85
CA GLU A 429 66.34 14.27 -62.11
C GLU A 429 67.60 15.14 -61.87
N ILE A 430 67.62 15.99 -60.85
CA ILE A 430 68.79 16.78 -60.44
C ILE A 430 69.95 15.86 -60.05
N GLU A 431 69.70 14.77 -59.30
CA GLU A 431 70.74 13.80 -58.94
C GLU A 431 71.24 13.03 -60.18
N ARG A 432 70.36 12.71 -61.14
CA ARG A 432 70.77 12.13 -62.43
C ARG A 432 71.66 13.09 -63.22
N LEU A 433 71.27 14.36 -63.35
CA LEU A 433 72.05 15.41 -64.01
C LEU A 433 73.38 15.70 -63.28
N ALA A 434 73.42 15.58 -61.95
CA ALA A 434 74.65 15.67 -61.17
C ALA A 434 75.59 14.48 -61.45
N LYS A 435 75.06 13.25 -61.52
CA LYS A 435 75.84 12.05 -61.91
C LYS A 435 76.34 12.14 -63.35
N GLU A 436 75.56 12.69 -64.28
CA GLU A 436 75.99 12.95 -65.66
C GLU A 436 77.10 14.02 -65.71
N ASN A 437 76.98 15.12 -64.95
CA ASN A 437 78.04 16.11 -64.79
C ASN A 437 79.32 15.51 -64.18
N GLU A 438 79.20 14.62 -63.19
CA GLU A 438 80.37 14.03 -62.53
C GLU A 438 81.08 13.02 -63.45
N LYS A 439 80.34 12.27 -64.29
CA LYS A 439 80.96 11.53 -65.41
C LYS A 439 81.67 12.47 -66.37
N GLN A 440 81.03 13.55 -66.82
CA GLN A 440 81.64 14.51 -67.73
C GLN A 440 82.93 15.13 -67.15
N LYS A 441 82.97 15.40 -65.83
CA LYS A 441 84.22 15.77 -65.15
C LYS A 441 85.27 14.65 -65.18
N GLN A 442 84.87 13.39 -64.93
CA GLN A 442 85.79 12.25 -64.98
C GLN A 442 86.34 12.02 -66.40
N ASP A 443 85.52 12.19 -67.43
CA ASP A 443 85.92 12.14 -68.83
C ASP A 443 86.86 13.32 -69.18
N ILE A 444 86.57 14.54 -68.71
CA ILE A 444 87.48 15.69 -68.81
C ILE A 444 88.83 15.39 -68.11
N ILE A 445 88.81 14.75 -66.94
CA ILE A 445 90.03 14.36 -66.21
C ILE A 445 90.81 13.27 -66.97
N GLN A 446 90.13 12.29 -67.58
CA GLN A 446 90.80 11.29 -68.44
C GLN A 446 91.36 11.92 -69.73
N LEU A 447 90.65 12.88 -70.33
CA LEU A 447 91.12 13.64 -71.49
C LEU A 447 92.30 14.56 -71.14
N GLN A 448 92.31 15.16 -69.94
CA GLN A 448 93.47 15.90 -69.43
C GLN A 448 94.66 14.97 -69.13
N TYR A 449 94.42 13.79 -68.57
CA TYR A 449 95.47 12.80 -68.27
C TYR A 449 96.10 12.22 -69.54
N SER A 450 95.29 11.90 -70.56
CA SER A 450 95.78 11.43 -71.86
C SER A 450 96.46 12.53 -72.69
N ASN A 451 95.97 13.78 -72.63
CA ASN A 451 96.72 14.94 -73.17
C ASN A 451 98.06 15.14 -72.47
N LYS A 452 98.14 14.90 -71.15
CA LYS A 452 99.40 14.98 -70.42
C LYS A 452 100.37 13.90 -70.88
N LEU A 453 99.90 12.65 -71.05
CA LEU A 453 100.72 11.53 -71.54
C LEU A 453 101.26 11.77 -72.96
N LEU A 454 100.49 12.47 -73.81
CA LEU A 454 100.92 12.86 -75.17
C LEU A 454 101.86 14.08 -75.20
N LYS A 455 101.87 14.95 -74.17
CA LYS A 455 102.77 16.12 -74.10
C LYS A 455 104.21 15.78 -73.65
N GLU A 456 104.48 14.60 -73.09
CA GLU A 456 105.80 14.27 -72.48
C GLU A 456 106.85 13.65 -73.44
N GLN A 457 106.58 13.48 -74.74
CA GLN A 457 107.54 12.87 -75.69
C GLN A 457 107.98 13.72 -76.90
N MET A 458 107.58 15.00 -77.01
CA MET A 458 108.06 15.87 -78.09
C MET A 458 108.68 17.19 -77.61
N SER A 459 110.02 17.24 -77.71
CA SER A 459 110.89 18.43 -77.79
C SER A 459 111.35 19.08 -76.46
N THR A 460 112.65 19.43 -76.37
CA THR A 460 113.25 20.30 -75.31
C THR A 460 113.14 21.77 -75.72
N LYS A 461 111.87 22.15 -75.86
CA LYS A 461 111.27 23.02 -76.87
C LYS A 461 109.74 22.82 -76.71
N ASP A 462 108.81 23.16 -77.60
CA ASP A 462 108.77 24.08 -78.74
C ASP A 462 107.53 24.95 -78.54
N ILE A 463 107.61 26.26 -78.83
CA ILE A 463 106.47 27.08 -79.31
C ILE A 463 105.20 27.07 -78.41
N LEU A 464 105.06 28.16 -77.65
CA LEU A 464 103.80 28.79 -77.22
C LEU A 464 102.91 28.11 -76.15
N LEU A 465 102.50 28.96 -75.21
CA LEU A 465 101.17 29.06 -74.59
C LEU A 465 100.32 27.79 -74.57
N ASP A 466 100.35 27.06 -73.45
CA ASP A 466 99.12 26.48 -72.92
C ASP A 466 99.21 26.26 -71.40
N ASN A 467 98.27 26.86 -70.67
CA ASN A 467 98.00 26.53 -69.28
C ASN A 467 96.49 26.31 -69.20
N ASN A 468 96.07 25.04 -69.11
CA ASN A 468 94.68 24.61 -69.17
C ASN A 468 93.80 25.41 -68.17
N GLY A 469 92.51 25.65 -68.42
CA GLY A 469 91.66 25.12 -69.47
C GLY A 469 90.53 24.25 -68.90
N THR A 470 89.35 24.87 -68.72
CA THR A 470 88.08 24.20 -68.37
C THR A 470 86.95 24.53 -69.36
N ASN A 471 87.28 25.21 -70.47
CA ASN A 471 86.44 25.46 -71.64
C ASN A 471 86.51 24.24 -72.59
N GLU A 472 85.53 23.92 -73.43
CA GLU A 472 84.19 24.49 -73.65
C GLU A 472 83.32 23.48 -74.42
N THR A 473 82.00 23.50 -74.21
CA THR A 473 80.92 23.64 -75.24
C THR A 473 79.57 23.33 -74.57
N ARG A 474 78.56 24.21 -74.54
CA ARG A 474 77.80 24.84 -75.65
C ARG A 474 77.03 23.84 -76.52
N GLU A 475 75.78 23.56 -76.14
CA GLU A 475 74.57 23.86 -76.95
C GLU A 475 73.41 24.19 -75.96
N LYS A 476 72.80 25.38 -76.06
CA LYS A 476 71.49 25.70 -76.70
C LYS A 476 70.25 25.07 -76.04
N GLY A 477 69.28 25.93 -75.70
CA GLY A 477 67.95 25.58 -75.18
C GLY A 477 67.81 25.99 -73.71
N ARG A 478 67.01 26.99 -73.31
CA ARG A 478 65.56 27.25 -73.46
C ARG A 478 64.66 26.26 -72.70
N LYS A 479 63.83 26.83 -71.83
CA LYS A 479 62.75 26.22 -71.02
C LYS A 479 63.25 25.36 -69.84
N ASN A 480 62.56 25.32 -68.70
CA ASN A 480 61.52 26.23 -68.20
C ASN A 480 61.59 26.23 -66.67
N ASN A 481 61.32 27.37 -66.03
CA ASN A 481 61.17 27.42 -64.58
C ASN A 481 59.80 26.83 -64.19
N TYR A 482 59.79 25.75 -63.42
CA TYR A 482 58.58 25.18 -62.81
C TYR A 482 58.86 24.83 -61.34
N ASN A 483 57.90 24.79 -60.42
CA ASN A 483 56.65 25.55 -60.15
C ASN A 483 55.76 24.65 -59.28
N LYS A 484 55.00 25.31 -58.40
CA LYS A 484 53.69 24.91 -57.86
C LYS A 484 53.66 23.76 -56.83
N ASP A 485 52.69 23.74 -55.90
CA ASP A 485 51.54 24.67 -55.70
C ASP A 485 51.38 25.27 -54.30
N PHE A 486 51.08 24.47 -53.27
CA PHE A 486 49.95 24.77 -52.39
C PHE A 486 50.27 24.67 -50.89
N GLN A 487 50.18 25.80 -50.19
CA GLN A 487 49.23 26.00 -49.07
C GLN A 487 49.22 27.48 -48.64
N GLU A 488 48.55 28.32 -49.44
CA GLU A 488 47.89 29.51 -48.88
C GLU A 488 46.47 29.12 -48.44
N ILE A 489 46.01 29.73 -47.35
CA ILE A 489 44.76 30.51 -47.28
C ILE A 489 44.81 31.29 -45.97
N HIS A 490 44.80 32.63 -46.05
CA HIS A 490 44.85 33.51 -44.89
C HIS A 490 44.17 34.84 -45.23
N LYS A 491 43.29 35.33 -44.35
CA LYS A 491 42.50 36.59 -44.37
C LYS A 491 41.10 36.48 -45.00
N GLU A 492 40.07 36.42 -44.15
CA GLU A 492 39.03 37.45 -43.95
C GLU A 492 38.00 36.93 -42.90
N THR A 493 37.29 37.74 -42.11
CA THR A 493 37.39 39.19 -41.85
C THR A 493 36.92 39.55 -40.42
N LYS A 494 37.42 40.68 -39.90
CA LYS A 494 36.85 41.60 -38.88
C LYS A 494 36.29 41.12 -37.53
N ILE A 495 36.68 41.91 -36.50
CA ILE A 495 36.01 42.20 -35.21
C ILE A 495 35.99 41.04 -34.19
N PHE A 496 37.00 41.01 -33.30
CA PHE A 496 36.79 40.73 -31.87
C PHE A 496 37.98 41.21 -31.00
N GLN A 497 37.96 42.47 -30.55
CA GLN A 497 38.79 42.98 -29.43
C GLN A 497 38.26 44.36 -28.97
N ASP A 498 38.63 44.73 -27.73
CA ASP A 498 38.23 45.94 -26.96
C ASP A 498 36.76 46.04 -26.50
N VAL A 499 36.49 45.63 -25.24
CA VAL A 499 36.16 46.55 -24.11
C VAL A 499 36.56 45.85 -22.81
N ASN A 500 37.63 46.28 -22.13
CA ASN A 500 37.95 45.74 -20.80
C ASN A 500 38.79 46.67 -19.90
N HIS A 501 38.25 47.86 -19.54
CA HIS A 501 38.37 48.42 -18.18
C HIS A 501 37.61 49.76 -18.01
N ILE A 502 37.19 50.01 -16.75
CA ILE A 502 36.71 51.28 -16.17
C ILE A 502 35.30 51.74 -16.62
N GLY A 503 34.38 51.70 -15.66
CA GLY A 503 32.97 52.12 -15.77
C GLY A 503 32.36 52.29 -14.38
N HIS A 504 32.80 53.33 -13.65
CA HIS A 504 32.50 53.59 -12.24
C HIS A 504 31.01 53.69 -11.89
N ASN A 505 30.68 53.12 -10.73
CA ASN A 505 29.69 53.58 -9.72
C ASN A 505 28.21 53.84 -10.10
N ASN A 506 27.36 53.42 -9.17
CA ASN A 506 26.00 53.94 -8.90
C ASN A 506 24.95 53.80 -10.02
N ILE A 507 24.06 52.81 -9.85
CA ILE A 507 22.66 53.15 -9.52
C ILE A 507 22.28 52.38 -8.25
N LEU A 508 21.66 53.10 -7.31
CA LEU A 508 21.17 52.61 -6.02
C LEU A 508 19.64 52.71 -6.05
N LYS A 509 18.94 51.77 -5.40
CA LYS A 509 17.46 51.70 -5.25
C LYS A 509 16.70 51.33 -6.53
N GLN A 510 16.08 50.15 -6.53
CA GLN A 510 14.65 50.03 -6.22
C GLN A 510 14.22 48.55 -6.21
N LEU A 511 13.89 48.03 -5.02
CA LEU A 511 12.58 47.45 -4.67
C LEU A 511 12.70 46.75 -3.30
N ASP A 512 12.02 47.30 -2.30
CA ASP A 512 11.78 46.62 -1.02
C ASP A 512 10.56 45.70 -1.11
N GLY A 513 10.56 44.61 -0.35
CA GLY A 513 9.32 44.01 0.15
C GLY A 513 9.19 42.49 0.01
N LYS A 514 9.34 41.80 1.16
CA LYS A 514 8.99 40.39 1.41
C LYS A 514 9.90 39.36 0.71
N ASP A 515 10.47 38.34 1.37
CA ASP A 515 10.26 37.80 2.72
C ASP A 515 11.58 37.59 3.49
N ILE A 516 11.52 37.61 4.83
CA ILE A 516 12.68 37.43 5.71
C ILE A 516 12.39 36.35 6.76
N GLU A 517 12.79 35.10 6.50
CA GLU A 517 13.01 34.12 7.58
C GLU A 517 14.08 33.05 7.28
N THR A 518 14.62 32.96 6.05
CA THR A 518 15.59 31.92 5.65
C THR A 518 17.03 32.42 5.36
N ASN A 519 17.27 33.72 5.32
CA ASN A 519 18.55 34.29 4.82
C ASN A 519 19.59 34.62 5.91
N VAL A 520 19.33 34.25 7.18
CA VAL A 520 20.30 34.44 8.28
C VAL A 520 21.49 33.48 8.15
N ASP A 521 21.24 32.21 7.82
CA ASP A 521 22.29 31.19 7.70
C ASP A 521 23.18 31.41 6.48
N PHE A 522 22.64 31.71 5.30
CA PHE A 522 23.48 32.01 4.13
C PHE A 522 24.32 33.28 4.34
N SER A 523 23.75 34.33 4.93
CA SER A 523 24.49 35.55 5.28
C SER A 523 25.55 35.32 6.36
N SER A 524 25.33 34.36 7.27
CA SER A 524 26.32 33.95 8.28
C SER A 524 27.41 33.08 7.68
N ARG A 525 27.05 32.10 6.83
CA ARG A 525 28.00 31.19 6.18
C ARG A 525 28.91 31.90 5.19
N ILE A 526 28.40 32.89 4.44
CA ILE A 526 29.22 33.75 3.59
C ILE A 526 30.17 34.63 4.44
N ARG A 527 29.77 35.01 5.66
CA ARG A 527 30.60 35.77 6.60
C ARG A 527 31.68 34.89 7.23
N GLU A 528 31.36 33.67 7.66
CA GLU A 528 32.34 32.65 8.10
C GLU A 528 33.36 32.35 7.00
N LEU A 529 32.90 32.08 5.77
CA LEU A 529 33.77 31.79 4.64
C LEU A 529 34.67 33.00 4.29
N LYS A 530 34.18 34.24 4.42
CA LYS A 530 35.03 35.44 4.30
C LYS A 530 36.02 35.58 5.46
N CYS A 531 35.63 35.27 6.70
CA CYS A 531 36.56 35.25 7.84
C CYS A 531 37.66 34.22 7.62
N HIS A 532 37.32 32.99 7.24
CA HIS A 532 38.31 31.95 6.93
C HIS A 532 39.17 32.28 5.71
N LEU A 533 38.62 32.89 4.66
CA LEU A 533 39.44 33.35 3.51
C LEU A 533 40.46 34.39 3.98
N ASN A 534 40.01 35.41 4.72
CA ASN A 534 40.85 36.47 5.27
C ASN A 534 41.86 35.93 6.30
N GLU A 535 41.54 34.89 7.07
CA GLU A 535 42.51 34.17 7.92
C GLU A 535 43.58 33.44 7.10
N LYS A 536 43.21 32.82 5.97
CA LYS A 536 44.19 32.18 5.07
C LYS A 536 45.02 33.19 4.29
N GLU A 537 44.46 34.34 3.91
CA GLU A 537 45.20 35.46 3.32
C GLU A 537 46.18 36.04 4.34
N ASN A 538 45.76 36.31 5.58
CA ASN A 538 46.66 36.74 6.66
C ASN A 538 47.72 35.68 7.01
N ALA A 539 47.42 34.38 6.88
CA ALA A 539 48.42 33.32 7.04
C ALA A 539 49.40 33.26 5.86
N LEU A 540 48.94 33.48 4.63
CA LEU A 540 49.79 33.58 3.44
C LEU A 540 50.68 34.83 3.49
N ASP A 541 50.19 35.97 3.96
CA ASP A 541 50.99 37.18 4.15
C ASP A 541 52.08 36.98 5.22
N LYS A 542 51.76 36.31 6.33
CA LYS A 542 52.75 35.90 7.34
C LYS A 542 53.80 34.95 6.77
N LEU A 543 53.40 33.91 6.03
CA LEU A 543 54.33 33.01 5.35
C LEU A 543 55.16 33.71 4.26
N GLN A 544 54.60 34.71 3.57
CA GLN A 544 55.35 35.57 2.65
C GLN A 544 56.28 36.54 3.39
N GLN A 545 55.96 36.96 4.61
CA GLN A 545 56.86 37.75 5.45
C GLN A 545 58.01 36.89 6.00
N GLU A 546 57.74 35.72 6.58
CA GLU A 546 58.76 34.74 6.95
C GLU A 546 59.63 34.35 5.76
N LYS A 547 59.05 34.12 4.57
CA LYS A 547 59.83 33.88 3.34
C LYS A 547 60.72 35.07 2.98
N ARG A 548 60.26 36.31 3.15
CA ARG A 548 61.07 37.52 2.91
C ARG A 548 62.17 37.69 3.98
N GLU A 549 61.92 37.30 5.22
CA GLU A 549 62.88 37.34 6.32
C GLU A 549 63.93 36.24 6.21
N LEU A 550 63.54 35.00 5.89
CA LEU A 550 64.45 33.91 5.53
C LEU A 550 65.25 34.22 4.25
N CYS A 551 64.69 34.95 3.28
CA CYS A 551 65.48 35.44 2.14
C CYS A 551 66.50 36.51 2.57
N ARG A 552 66.16 37.39 3.53
CA ARG A 552 67.10 38.37 4.11
C ARG A 552 68.21 37.67 4.91
N GLU A 553 67.87 36.70 5.75
CA GLU A 553 68.84 35.87 6.46
C GLU A 553 69.73 35.10 5.49
N LYS A 554 69.16 34.50 4.43
CA LYS A 554 69.94 33.87 3.37
C LYS A 554 70.91 34.87 2.73
N THR A 555 70.49 36.07 2.36
CA THR A 555 71.41 37.07 1.80
C THR A 555 72.43 37.60 2.81
N ASN A 556 72.09 37.64 4.11
CA ASN A 556 73.03 37.97 5.18
C ASN A 556 74.08 36.86 5.38
N LEU A 557 73.68 35.60 5.30
CA LEU A 557 74.57 34.44 5.37
C LEU A 557 75.43 34.27 4.10
N GLU A 558 74.87 34.55 2.93
CA GLU A 558 75.62 34.57 1.65
C GLU A 558 76.63 35.72 1.62
N THR A 559 76.28 36.91 2.15
CA THR A 559 77.25 38.01 2.32
C THR A 559 78.28 37.71 3.41
N HIS A 560 77.93 37.07 4.53
CA HIS A 560 78.90 36.60 5.53
C HIS A 560 79.85 35.53 4.95
N LEU A 561 79.36 34.62 4.12
CA LEU A 561 80.19 33.66 3.38
C LEU A 561 81.04 34.32 2.29
N HIS A 562 80.65 35.51 1.80
CA HIS A 562 81.43 36.29 0.84
C HIS A 562 82.53 37.10 1.54
N THR A 563 82.27 37.72 2.70
CA THR A 563 83.30 38.40 3.50
C THR A 563 84.33 37.40 4.04
N TYR A 564 83.90 36.27 4.63
CA TYR A 564 84.82 35.21 5.09
C TYR A 564 85.70 34.63 3.97
N LYS A 565 85.26 34.67 2.71
CA LYS A 565 86.05 34.19 1.55
C LYS A 565 86.99 35.25 0.96
N ASN A 566 86.76 36.53 1.23
CA ASN A 566 87.50 37.63 0.60
C ASN A 566 88.60 38.23 1.49
N GLU A 567 88.51 38.13 2.82
CA GLU A 567 89.44 38.86 3.71
C GLU A 567 90.80 38.21 4.00
N HIS A 568 91.05 36.94 3.63
CA HIS A 568 92.35 36.28 3.89
C HIS A 568 92.98 35.62 2.64
N LYS A 569 93.68 36.44 1.82
CA LYS A 569 94.55 36.01 0.71
C LYS A 569 95.80 36.89 0.56
N ILE A 570 96.83 36.71 1.40
CA ILE A 570 98.20 37.22 1.19
C ILE A 570 99.22 36.09 1.55
N PRO A 571 100.41 35.95 0.90
CA PRO A 571 101.01 34.62 0.65
C PRO A 571 102.43 34.37 1.26
N HIS A 572 103.05 33.24 0.85
CA HIS A 572 104.42 32.70 1.13
C HIS A 572 104.54 31.70 2.31
N ARG A 573 105.45 30.70 2.35
CA ARG A 573 106.39 30.07 1.38
C ARG A 573 106.92 28.72 1.95
N LEU A 574 107.22 27.73 1.09
CA LEU A 574 108.12 26.56 1.29
C LEU A 574 107.70 25.54 2.41
N CYS A 575 107.95 24.22 2.42
CA CYS A 575 108.77 23.22 1.69
C CYS A 575 109.96 22.64 2.51
N ASN A 576 110.13 21.30 2.45
CA ASN A 576 111.28 20.46 2.88
C ASN A 576 111.54 20.14 4.38
N VAL A 577 110.79 19.17 4.93
CA VAL A 577 111.29 17.99 5.69
C VAL A 577 110.33 16.84 5.33
N CYS A 578 110.69 15.60 4.98
CA CYS A 578 111.88 14.80 5.24
C CYS A 578 112.50 14.16 3.98
N LYS A 579 113.81 14.32 3.77
CA LYS A 579 114.64 13.43 2.92
C LYS A 579 116.04 13.31 3.54
N ARG A 580 116.41 12.11 4.01
CA ARG A 580 117.81 11.66 4.17
C ARG A 580 117.90 10.15 3.95
N GLY A 581 118.19 9.75 2.71
CA GLY A 581 119.05 8.60 2.44
C GLY A 581 120.50 9.09 2.25
N ILE A 582 121.41 8.20 1.82
CA ILE A 582 122.88 8.42 1.76
C ILE A 582 123.44 8.44 3.20
N VAL A 583 124.50 7.72 3.59
CA VAL A 583 125.69 7.22 2.86
C VAL A 583 125.86 5.70 3.00
N CYS A 584 126.31 5.04 1.93
CA CYS A 584 127.01 3.75 2.01
C CYS A 584 128.52 4.02 1.95
N ASN A 585 129.33 3.36 2.79
CA ASN A 585 130.78 3.29 2.57
C ASN A 585 131.38 2.06 3.27
N CYS A 586 132.41 1.47 2.65
CA CYS A 586 133.09 0.26 3.13
C CYS A 586 134.61 0.46 3.12
N SER A 587 135.34 -0.60 3.50
CA SER A 587 136.78 -0.79 3.30
C SER A 587 137.70 -0.13 4.37
N PRO A 588 138.97 -0.56 4.50
CA PRO A 588 139.26 -1.89 5.04
C PRO A 588 140.44 -1.90 6.06
N LEU A 589 140.55 -2.96 6.86
CA LEU A 589 141.78 -3.29 7.58
C LEU A 589 142.14 -4.76 7.35
N VAL A 590 143.35 -5.00 6.85
CA VAL A 590 143.85 -6.33 6.46
C VAL A 590 144.96 -6.75 7.43
N ILE A 591 144.75 -7.87 8.12
CA ILE A 591 145.82 -8.65 8.74
C ILE A 591 145.66 -10.08 8.23
N LYS A 592 146.75 -10.66 7.70
CA LYS A 592 146.77 -12.04 7.22
C LYS A 592 147.09 -12.97 8.39
N ASP A 593 146.33 -14.05 8.51
CA ASP A 593 146.90 -15.36 8.82
C ASP A 593 146.01 -16.49 8.31
N SER A 594 146.62 -17.58 7.85
CA SER A 594 146.02 -18.56 6.92
C SER A 594 145.06 -19.58 7.56
N LYS A 595 144.31 -19.16 8.60
CA LYS A 595 143.23 -19.94 9.23
C LYS A 595 141.92 -19.16 9.40
N ILE A 596 141.90 -17.88 9.02
CA ILE A 596 140.73 -16.99 9.16
C ILE A 596 139.80 -17.06 7.92
N LYS A 597 140.33 -17.42 6.74
CA LYS A 597 139.58 -17.44 5.46
C LYS A 597 138.34 -18.34 5.54
N ASP A 598 138.50 -19.58 6.02
CA ASP A 598 137.42 -20.55 6.21
C ASP A 598 136.37 -20.09 7.25
N ILE A 599 136.70 -19.13 8.12
CA ILE A 599 135.76 -18.56 9.11
C ILE A 599 134.99 -17.41 8.47
N ILE A 600 135.67 -16.55 7.70
CA ILE A 600 135.02 -15.48 6.93
C ILE A 600 134.05 -16.08 5.89
N GLU A 601 134.47 -17.09 5.12
CA GLU A 601 133.60 -17.71 4.09
C GLU A 601 132.36 -18.38 4.70
N ARG A 602 132.44 -18.90 5.95
CA ARG A 602 131.26 -19.33 6.71
C ARG A 602 130.40 -18.16 7.16
N LEU A 603 130.97 -17.13 7.78
CA LEU A 603 130.22 -15.95 8.24
C LEU A 603 129.57 -15.16 7.09
N GLU A 604 130.18 -15.15 5.90
CA GLU A 604 129.59 -14.56 4.69
C GLU A 604 128.46 -15.42 4.13
N HIS A 605 128.60 -16.75 4.15
CA HIS A 605 127.52 -17.67 3.78
C HIS A 605 126.34 -17.57 4.77
N GLU A 606 126.59 -17.55 6.08
CA GLU A 606 125.59 -17.34 7.14
C GLU A 606 124.90 -15.97 7.00
N ARG A 607 125.66 -14.90 6.71
CA ARG A 607 125.12 -13.56 6.42
C ARG A 607 124.18 -13.57 5.21
N ASP A 608 124.57 -14.24 4.13
CA ASP A 608 123.81 -14.21 2.88
C ASP A 608 122.62 -15.18 2.89
N ILE A 609 122.68 -16.26 3.68
CA ILE A 609 121.50 -17.04 4.11
C ILE A 609 120.55 -16.15 4.92
N ALA A 610 121.05 -15.47 5.97
CA ALA A 610 120.21 -14.61 6.81
C ALA A 610 119.59 -13.43 6.03
N ARG A 611 120.25 -12.93 4.97
CA ARG A 611 119.66 -11.98 4.01
C ARG A 611 118.55 -12.62 3.18
N ALA A 612 118.78 -13.79 2.60
CA ALA A 612 117.75 -14.53 1.87
C ALA A 612 116.55 -14.92 2.76
N ASP A 613 116.75 -15.11 4.06
CA ASP A 613 115.68 -15.29 5.05
C ASP A 613 114.93 -13.98 5.32
N ILE A 614 115.63 -12.86 5.51
CA ILE A 614 115.02 -11.53 5.66
C ILE A 614 114.23 -11.12 4.42
N ASP A 615 114.75 -11.35 3.22
CA ASP A 615 114.08 -11.04 1.97
C ASP A 615 112.84 -11.94 1.75
N ARG A 616 112.94 -13.25 2.05
CA ARG A 616 111.76 -14.14 2.10
C ARG A 616 110.72 -13.68 3.12
N LEU A 617 111.11 -13.28 4.33
CA LEU A 617 110.20 -12.73 5.33
C LEU A 617 109.58 -11.38 4.89
N ILE A 618 110.29 -10.58 4.09
CA ILE A 618 109.78 -9.36 3.47
C ILE A 618 108.73 -9.70 2.39
N GLU A 619 109.00 -10.69 1.54
CA GLU A 619 108.05 -11.18 0.53
C GLU A 619 106.80 -11.80 1.17
N GLU A 620 106.95 -12.66 2.16
CA GLU A 620 105.85 -13.24 2.94
C GLU A 620 105.02 -12.16 3.62
N ARG A 621 105.66 -11.20 4.31
CA ARG A 621 104.99 -10.03 4.90
C ARG A 621 104.23 -9.21 3.86
N ASN A 622 104.79 -9.01 2.67
CA ASN A 622 104.13 -8.29 1.58
C ASN A 622 102.92 -9.10 1.03
N ALA A 623 103.08 -10.40 0.82
CA ALA A 623 102.02 -11.30 0.37
C ALA A 623 100.91 -11.49 1.41
N LEU A 624 101.23 -11.41 2.71
CA LEU A 624 100.25 -11.38 3.80
C LEU A 624 99.52 -10.04 3.87
N ARG A 625 100.22 -8.91 3.66
CA ARG A 625 99.59 -7.58 3.56
C ARG A 625 98.65 -7.47 2.37
N GLU A 626 99.04 -7.98 1.20
CA GLU A 626 98.18 -7.95 0.01
C GLU A 626 96.99 -8.93 0.16
N ARG A 627 97.20 -10.13 0.74
CA ARG A 627 96.08 -11.02 1.12
C ARG A 627 95.12 -10.37 2.12
N LEU A 628 95.63 -9.68 3.15
CA LEU A 628 94.81 -8.96 4.11
C LEU A 628 94.05 -7.81 3.45
N LYS A 629 94.71 -7.03 2.58
CA LYS A 629 94.08 -5.97 1.79
C LYS A 629 92.94 -6.52 0.93
N ILE A 630 93.20 -7.54 0.11
CA ILE A 630 92.18 -8.21 -0.73
C ILE A 630 91.03 -8.73 0.13
N ALA A 631 91.29 -9.34 1.29
CA ALA A 631 90.25 -9.78 2.21
C ALA A 631 89.41 -8.62 2.78
N THR A 632 90.03 -7.48 3.12
CA THR A 632 89.30 -6.28 3.56
C THR A 632 88.54 -5.58 2.44
N GLU A 633 89.06 -5.58 1.21
CA GLU A 633 88.38 -5.04 0.01
C GLU A 633 87.19 -5.91 -0.37
N ALA A 634 87.35 -7.25 -0.34
CA ALA A 634 86.26 -8.20 -0.50
C ALA A 634 85.18 -8.01 0.57
N HIS A 635 85.55 -8.04 1.86
CA HIS A 635 84.59 -7.88 2.96
C HIS A 635 83.89 -6.51 2.95
N THR A 636 84.57 -5.42 2.63
CA THR A 636 83.92 -4.10 2.51
C THR A 636 83.05 -3.98 1.25
N SER A 637 83.32 -4.75 0.19
CA SER A 637 82.42 -4.85 -0.96
C SER A 637 81.16 -5.65 -0.66
N GLU A 638 81.28 -6.78 0.04
CA GLU A 638 80.18 -7.60 0.52
C GLU A 638 79.31 -6.84 1.53
N GLN A 639 79.94 -6.17 2.51
CA GLN A 639 79.25 -5.33 3.48
C GLN A 639 78.63 -4.07 2.85
N ARG A 640 79.02 -3.68 1.63
CA ARG A 640 78.29 -2.67 0.85
C ARG A 640 77.07 -3.29 0.18
N HIS A 641 77.25 -4.38 -0.55
CA HIS A 641 76.18 -5.10 -1.24
C HIS A 641 75.06 -5.55 -0.28
N LEU A 642 75.40 -6.00 0.95
CA LEU A 642 74.43 -6.35 1.98
C LEU A 642 73.66 -5.13 2.52
N ARG A 643 74.27 -3.95 2.62
CA ARG A 643 73.56 -2.71 2.97
C ARG A 643 72.63 -2.27 1.84
N GLU A 644 73.11 -2.32 0.59
CA GLU A 644 72.33 -1.97 -0.60
C GLU A 644 71.10 -2.90 -0.74
N ASN A 645 71.29 -4.21 -0.62
CA ASN A 645 70.21 -5.20 -0.55
C ASN A 645 69.20 -4.90 0.58
N LEU A 646 69.69 -4.53 1.77
CA LEU A 646 68.84 -4.21 2.91
C LEU A 646 68.02 -2.93 2.66
N THR A 647 68.60 -1.90 2.06
CA THR A 647 67.85 -0.69 1.66
C THR A 647 66.84 -0.97 0.54
N ASP A 648 67.16 -1.88 -0.38
CA ASP A 648 66.24 -2.34 -1.43
C ASP A 648 65.04 -3.12 -0.85
N VAL A 649 65.29 -3.98 0.14
CA VAL A 649 64.23 -4.71 0.85
C VAL A 649 63.39 -3.75 1.70
N GLU A 650 64.01 -2.81 2.43
CA GLU A 650 63.29 -1.80 3.21
C GLU A 650 62.40 -0.90 2.33
N THR A 651 62.88 -0.45 1.18
CA THR A 651 62.10 0.41 0.27
C THR A 651 60.94 -0.35 -0.36
N ARG A 652 61.15 -1.61 -0.77
CA ARG A 652 60.07 -2.50 -1.23
C ARG A 652 59.04 -2.77 -0.12
N MET A 653 59.48 -3.00 1.13
CA MET A 653 58.59 -3.19 2.27
C MET A 653 57.74 -1.93 2.53
N LYS A 654 58.35 -0.74 2.54
CA LYS A 654 57.66 0.55 2.70
C LYS A 654 56.66 0.80 1.57
N GLN A 655 56.98 0.41 0.34
CA GLN A 655 56.07 0.51 -0.81
C GLN A 655 54.88 -0.46 -0.69
N ILE A 656 55.12 -1.73 -0.35
CA ILE A 656 54.05 -2.72 -0.13
C ILE A 656 53.15 -2.33 1.05
N GLU A 657 53.71 -1.76 2.12
CA GLU A 657 52.93 -1.27 3.25
C GLU A 657 52.09 -0.04 2.89
N LYS A 658 52.61 0.86 2.03
CA LYS A 658 51.84 1.97 1.45
C LYS A 658 50.69 1.47 0.58
N GLU A 659 50.96 0.53 -0.34
CA GLU A 659 49.95 -0.09 -1.19
C GLU A 659 48.86 -0.79 -0.35
N ARG A 660 49.25 -1.48 0.73
CA ARG A 660 48.32 -2.07 1.71
C ARG A 660 47.45 -1.01 2.39
N GLN A 661 48.00 0.15 2.76
CA GLN A 661 47.22 1.26 3.34
C GLN A 661 46.25 1.87 2.32
N GLU A 662 46.68 2.08 1.07
CA GLU A 662 45.83 2.57 -0.02
C GLU A 662 44.71 1.56 -0.36
N LEU A 663 44.99 0.25 -0.32
CA LEU A 663 43.99 -0.82 -0.48
C LEU A 663 43.01 -0.90 0.70
N LEU A 664 43.46 -0.66 1.93
CA LEU A 664 42.57 -0.59 3.10
C LEU A 664 41.66 0.65 3.06
N LEU A 665 42.19 1.81 2.66
CA LEU A 665 41.43 3.05 2.48
C LEU A 665 40.37 2.88 1.37
N THR A 666 40.74 2.31 0.22
CA THR A 666 39.80 2.06 -0.88
C THR A 666 38.81 0.93 -0.58
N GLN A 667 39.16 -0.05 0.26
CA GLN A 667 38.19 -1.00 0.80
C GLN A 667 37.21 -0.30 1.76
N GLY A 668 37.70 0.63 2.60
CA GLY A 668 36.87 1.44 3.50
C GLY A 668 35.84 2.29 2.76
N THR A 669 36.26 3.04 1.73
CA THR A 669 35.34 3.83 0.91
C THR A 669 34.35 2.94 0.16
N ARG A 670 34.79 1.80 -0.41
CA ARG A 670 33.89 0.83 -1.05
C ARG A 670 32.84 0.27 -0.09
N ARG A 671 33.21 -0.08 1.14
CA ARG A 671 32.25 -0.50 2.18
C ARG A 671 31.26 0.61 2.52
N ALA A 672 31.71 1.86 2.63
CA ALA A 672 30.83 3.01 2.88
C ALA A 672 29.85 3.24 1.72
N THR A 673 30.28 3.13 0.46
CA THR A 673 29.39 3.23 -0.70
C THR A 673 28.42 2.06 -0.82
N ILE A 674 28.86 0.83 -0.49
CA ILE A 674 27.97 -0.34 -0.44
C ILE A 674 26.88 -0.11 0.62
N LYS A 675 27.27 0.30 1.84
CA LYS A 675 26.29 0.59 2.90
C LYS A 675 25.32 1.71 2.49
N GLY A 676 25.80 2.78 1.86
CA GLY A 676 24.95 3.86 1.36
C GLY A 676 23.93 3.39 0.31
N LEU A 677 24.29 2.42 -0.54
CA LEU A 677 23.38 1.78 -1.49
C LEU A 677 22.43 0.78 -0.81
N GLU A 678 22.87 0.07 0.23
CA GLU A 678 22.02 -0.80 1.05
C GLU A 678 20.96 -0.01 1.83
N ASP A 679 21.36 1.11 2.45
CA ASP A 679 20.47 2.07 3.12
C ASP A 679 19.46 2.65 2.10
N GLN A 680 19.90 3.10 0.92
CA GLN A 680 18.99 3.57 -0.16
C GLN A 680 18.02 2.48 -0.67
N LEU A 681 18.49 1.23 -0.79
CA LEU A 681 17.62 0.10 -1.17
C LEU A 681 16.64 -0.28 -0.05
N GLN A 682 16.96 -0.02 1.22
CA GLN A 682 16.04 -0.16 2.35
C GLN A 682 14.93 0.90 2.27
N ASP A 683 15.29 2.16 2.05
CA ASP A 683 14.34 3.28 1.92
C ASP A 683 13.38 3.06 0.74
N LEU A 684 13.89 2.76 -0.46
CA LEU A 684 13.09 2.47 -1.64
C LEU A 684 12.15 1.25 -1.47
N ARG A 685 12.53 0.26 -0.66
CA ARG A 685 11.65 -0.88 -0.31
C ARG A 685 10.52 -0.45 0.62
N GLU A 686 10.78 0.45 1.56
CA GLU A 686 9.80 0.99 2.50
C GLU A 686 8.84 1.96 1.81
N GLU A 687 9.31 2.79 0.87
CA GLU A 687 8.46 3.58 -0.02
C GLU A 687 7.58 2.70 -0.92
N LEU A 688 8.15 1.63 -1.51
CA LEU A 688 7.38 0.64 -2.26
C LEU A 688 6.35 -0.11 -1.39
N ARG A 689 6.61 -0.24 -0.08
CA ARG A 689 5.65 -0.82 0.88
C ARG A 689 4.51 0.16 1.18
N ARG A 690 4.81 1.44 1.40
CA ARG A 690 3.83 2.52 1.66
C ARG A 690 2.92 2.74 0.46
N THR A 691 3.48 2.95 -0.72
CA THR A 691 2.72 3.12 -1.97
C THR A 691 1.84 1.92 -2.33
N LYS A 692 2.26 0.68 -2.00
CA LYS A 692 1.39 -0.51 -2.11
C LYS A 692 0.25 -0.51 -1.08
N GLN A 693 0.49 -0.03 0.14
CA GLN A 693 -0.53 0.11 1.18
C GLN A 693 -1.55 1.21 0.81
N GLU A 694 -1.08 2.33 0.25
CA GLU A 694 -1.88 3.44 -0.28
C GLU A 694 -2.71 3.04 -1.51
N LEU A 695 -2.14 2.26 -2.43
CA LEU A 695 -2.90 1.65 -3.53
C LEU A 695 -3.97 0.67 -3.00
N GLY A 696 -3.70 0.00 -1.88
CA GLY A 696 -4.68 -0.83 -1.17
C GLY A 696 -5.85 -0.02 -0.63
N THR A 697 -5.59 1.10 0.05
CA THR A 697 -6.64 1.98 0.61
C THR A 697 -7.39 2.75 -0.47
N GLN A 698 -6.73 3.20 -1.54
CA GLN A 698 -7.44 3.79 -2.68
C GLN A 698 -8.33 2.78 -3.41
N ARG A 699 -7.94 1.50 -3.48
CA ARG A 699 -8.83 0.45 -4.03
C ARG A 699 -10.06 0.22 -3.17
N THR A 700 -9.94 0.17 -1.83
CA THR A 700 -11.12 0.03 -0.97
C THR A 700 -12.00 1.28 -0.99
N GLN A 701 -11.42 2.48 -1.03
CA GLN A 701 -12.15 3.74 -1.25
C GLN A 701 -12.89 3.75 -2.60
N TYR A 702 -12.26 3.27 -3.68
CA TYR A 702 -12.92 3.15 -4.99
C TYR A 702 -14.12 2.18 -4.95
N PHE A 703 -13.98 1.03 -4.30
CA PHE A 703 -15.12 0.10 -4.13
C PHE A 703 -16.24 0.68 -3.25
N GLN A 704 -15.91 1.46 -2.21
CA GLN A 704 -16.88 2.19 -1.39
C GLN A 704 -17.61 3.27 -2.20
N LEU A 705 -16.87 4.09 -2.96
CA LEU A 705 -17.44 5.09 -3.86
C LEU A 705 -18.32 4.47 -4.95
N ARG A 706 -17.94 3.29 -5.46
CA ARG A 706 -18.75 2.56 -6.44
C ARG A 706 -20.04 2.01 -5.83
N ALA A 707 -19.98 1.40 -4.65
CA ALA A 707 -21.19 0.94 -3.95
C ALA A 707 -22.14 2.10 -3.59
N LEU A 708 -21.58 3.27 -3.23
CA LEU A 708 -22.36 4.50 -3.06
C LEU A 708 -22.95 4.98 -4.39
N GLN A 709 -22.21 4.90 -5.50
CA GLN A 709 -22.70 5.25 -6.83
C GLN A 709 -23.87 4.35 -7.24
N ASP A 710 -23.69 3.03 -7.15
CA ASP A 710 -24.73 2.04 -7.47
C ASP A 710 -25.99 2.27 -6.62
N GLN A 711 -25.84 2.68 -5.35
CA GLN A 711 -26.95 3.08 -4.46
C GLN A 711 -27.61 4.41 -4.87
N THR A 712 -26.83 5.42 -5.30
CA THR A 712 -27.39 6.68 -5.83
C THR A 712 -28.10 6.49 -7.16
N ASP A 713 -27.59 5.62 -8.04
CA ASP A 713 -28.20 5.31 -9.34
C ASP A 713 -29.52 4.54 -9.15
N GLN A 714 -29.58 3.59 -8.20
CA GLN A 714 -30.83 2.92 -7.81
C GLN A 714 -31.86 3.90 -7.23
N THR A 715 -31.48 4.73 -6.24
CA THR A 715 -32.41 5.68 -5.62
C THR A 715 -32.85 6.81 -6.55
N LEU A 716 -32.00 7.20 -7.51
CA LEU A 716 -32.37 8.09 -8.62
C LEU A 716 -33.39 7.42 -9.55
N GLY A 717 -33.20 6.14 -9.90
CA GLY A 717 -34.16 5.36 -10.67
C GLY A 717 -35.53 5.25 -9.97
N ASP A 718 -35.54 4.97 -8.67
CA ASP A 718 -36.77 4.91 -7.87
C ASP A 718 -37.47 6.28 -7.80
N ALA A 719 -36.72 7.38 -7.68
CA ALA A 719 -37.26 8.74 -7.72
C ALA A 719 -37.82 9.10 -9.12
N GLN A 720 -37.18 8.68 -10.21
CA GLN A 720 -37.67 8.85 -11.58
C GLN A 720 -38.94 8.03 -11.85
N ASN A 721 -39.03 6.81 -11.30
CA ASN A 721 -40.24 5.99 -11.36
C ASN A 721 -41.41 6.64 -10.59
N GLN A 722 -41.15 7.19 -9.41
CA GLN A 722 -42.16 7.94 -8.64
C GLN A 722 -42.58 9.24 -9.32
N LEU A 723 -41.65 9.96 -9.95
CA LEU A 723 -41.95 11.17 -10.71
C LEU A 723 -42.82 10.86 -11.93
N THR A 724 -42.44 9.88 -12.76
CA THR A 724 -43.20 9.50 -13.95
C THR A 724 -44.57 8.88 -13.61
N GLN A 725 -44.71 8.19 -12.46
CA GLN A 725 -46.03 7.83 -11.93
C GLN A 725 -46.84 9.07 -11.55
N SER A 726 -46.24 10.03 -10.85
CA SER A 726 -46.90 11.28 -10.43
C SER A 726 -47.32 12.13 -11.63
N GLU A 727 -46.51 12.20 -12.68
CA GLU A 727 -46.85 12.83 -13.97
C GLU A 727 -48.00 12.09 -14.67
N CYS A 728 -48.01 10.76 -14.65
CA CYS A 728 -49.09 9.94 -15.20
C CYS A 728 -50.41 10.14 -14.44
N GLU A 729 -50.36 10.32 -13.12
CA GLU A 729 -51.52 10.64 -12.28
C GLU A 729 -51.99 12.09 -12.46
N LEU A 730 -51.06 13.04 -12.54
CA LEU A 730 -51.36 14.44 -12.88
C LEU A 730 -52.03 14.55 -14.25
N ASN A 731 -51.55 13.85 -15.27
CA ASN A 731 -52.16 13.83 -16.60
C ASN A 731 -53.60 13.27 -16.56
N LYS A 732 -53.86 12.19 -15.80
CA LYS A 732 -55.21 11.66 -15.58
C LYS A 732 -56.12 12.69 -14.89
N ILE A 733 -55.60 13.48 -13.95
CA ILE A 733 -56.34 14.56 -13.28
C ILE A 733 -56.61 15.72 -14.24
N LEU A 734 -55.63 16.11 -15.06
CA LEU A 734 -55.77 17.16 -16.07
C LEU A 734 -56.81 16.77 -17.13
N ASP A 735 -56.85 15.53 -17.59
CA ASP A 735 -57.87 15.08 -18.56
C ASP A 735 -59.27 14.92 -17.94
N ARG A 736 -59.36 14.61 -16.65
CA ARG A 736 -60.62 14.73 -15.89
C ARG A 736 -61.07 16.18 -15.80
N ASN A 737 -60.19 17.12 -15.45
CA ASN A 737 -60.51 18.55 -15.40
C ASN A 737 -60.98 19.08 -16.76
N LYS A 738 -60.25 18.82 -17.87
CA LYS A 738 -60.68 19.17 -19.23
C LYS A 738 -62.07 18.60 -19.58
N THR A 739 -62.46 17.47 -18.99
CA THR A 739 -63.76 16.83 -19.23
C THR A 739 -64.87 17.49 -18.40
N ILE A 740 -64.59 17.85 -17.14
CA ILE A 740 -65.49 18.64 -16.29
C ILE A 740 -65.67 20.06 -16.87
N GLU A 741 -64.62 20.68 -17.44
CA GLU A 741 -64.70 21.97 -18.12
C GLU A 741 -65.62 21.92 -19.35
N ARG A 742 -65.54 20.85 -20.16
CA ARG A 742 -66.46 20.64 -21.29
C ARG A 742 -67.90 20.47 -20.82
N GLN A 743 -68.14 19.72 -19.73
CA GLN A 743 -69.46 19.55 -19.13
C GLN A 743 -70.01 20.89 -18.57
N LYS A 744 -69.17 21.66 -17.88
CA LYS A 744 -69.50 23.01 -17.39
C LYS A 744 -69.89 23.95 -18.53
N LEU A 745 -69.14 23.94 -19.64
CA LEU A 745 -69.45 24.75 -20.82
C LEU A 745 -70.76 24.32 -21.51
N GLN A 746 -71.07 23.02 -21.51
CA GLN A 746 -72.36 22.51 -22.01
C GLN A 746 -73.53 22.99 -21.13
N LEU A 747 -73.40 22.88 -19.80
CA LEU A 747 -74.41 23.37 -18.84
C LEU A 747 -74.58 24.90 -18.93
N GLU A 748 -73.49 25.67 -19.03
CA GLU A 748 -73.54 27.12 -19.23
C GLU A 748 -74.27 27.52 -20.52
N ASN A 749 -74.17 26.72 -21.57
CA ASN A 749 -74.90 27.00 -22.82
C ASN A 749 -76.37 26.62 -22.70
N GLN A 750 -76.70 25.51 -22.05
CA GLN A 750 -78.10 25.17 -21.72
C GLN A 750 -78.77 26.24 -20.85
N ILE A 751 -78.05 26.80 -19.86
CA ILE A 751 -78.54 27.92 -19.05
C ILE A 751 -78.83 29.15 -19.93
N LYS A 752 -77.89 29.53 -20.82
CA LYS A 752 -78.10 30.68 -21.75
C LYS A 752 -79.28 30.46 -22.70
N ASP A 753 -79.58 29.23 -23.09
CA ASP A 753 -80.71 28.91 -23.97
C ASP A 753 -82.04 28.96 -23.20
N LEU A 754 -82.09 28.43 -21.97
CA LEU A 754 -83.23 28.60 -21.05
C LEU A 754 -83.47 30.07 -20.67
N GLU A 755 -82.42 30.87 -20.47
CA GLU A 755 -82.53 32.31 -20.22
C GLU A 755 -83.16 33.05 -21.40
N LYS A 756 -82.85 32.68 -22.65
CA LYS A 756 -83.52 33.22 -23.85
C LYS A 756 -84.99 32.82 -23.88
N GLU A 757 -85.31 31.56 -23.60
CA GLU A 757 -86.68 31.06 -23.59
C GLU A 757 -87.53 31.76 -22.52
N ILE A 758 -87.01 31.89 -21.29
CA ILE A 758 -87.62 32.66 -20.20
C ILE A 758 -87.85 34.13 -20.61
N ASN A 759 -86.91 34.76 -21.33
CA ASN A 759 -87.07 36.14 -21.77
C ASN A 759 -88.09 36.28 -22.92
N ASN A 760 -88.16 35.32 -23.84
CA ASN A 760 -89.21 35.26 -24.86
C ASN A 760 -90.60 35.11 -24.23
N LEU A 761 -90.74 34.23 -23.22
CA LEU A 761 -91.99 34.04 -22.48
C LEU A 761 -92.41 35.31 -21.72
N LYS A 762 -91.47 36.05 -21.11
CA LYS A 762 -91.74 37.36 -20.50
C LYS A 762 -92.26 38.38 -21.52
N VAL A 763 -91.64 38.46 -22.71
CA VAL A 763 -92.09 39.37 -23.78
C VAL A 763 -93.52 39.02 -24.23
N ASN A 764 -93.79 37.73 -24.46
CA ASN A 764 -95.14 37.25 -24.80
C ASN A 764 -96.18 37.58 -23.71
N MET A 765 -95.82 37.44 -22.43
CA MET A 765 -96.68 37.82 -21.32
C MET A 765 -96.99 39.32 -21.32
N THR A 766 -95.98 40.19 -21.50
CA THR A 766 -96.21 41.65 -21.60
C THR A 766 -97.04 42.05 -22.83
N HIS A 767 -97.01 41.26 -23.91
CA HIS A 767 -97.88 41.48 -25.07
C HIS A 767 -99.34 41.12 -24.75
N LEU A 768 -99.58 39.99 -24.09
CA LEU A 768 -100.92 39.55 -23.68
C LEU A 768 -101.55 40.50 -22.65
N ASP A 769 -100.77 41.02 -21.71
CA ASP A 769 -101.24 42.07 -20.79
C ASP A 769 -101.67 43.34 -21.55
N HIS A 770 -100.91 43.75 -22.58
CA HIS A 770 -101.28 44.91 -23.40
C HIS A 770 -102.55 44.67 -24.23
N GLU A 771 -102.74 43.47 -24.81
CA GLU A 771 -103.98 43.10 -25.51
C GLU A 771 -105.18 43.07 -24.56
N LYS A 772 -105.01 42.51 -23.35
CA LYS A 772 -106.01 42.53 -22.27
C LYS A 772 -106.42 43.96 -21.91
N ASP A 773 -105.46 44.86 -21.73
CA ASP A 773 -105.74 46.24 -21.35
C ASP A 773 -106.46 47.01 -22.50
N GLN A 774 -106.10 46.75 -23.76
CA GLN A 774 -106.87 47.27 -24.92
C GLN A 774 -108.32 46.75 -24.94
N LEU A 775 -108.54 45.47 -24.64
CA LEU A 775 -109.87 44.87 -24.59
C LEU A 775 -110.71 45.42 -23.42
N LEU A 776 -110.09 45.73 -22.28
CA LEU A 776 -110.74 46.40 -21.15
C LEU A 776 -111.17 47.83 -21.52
N MET A 777 -110.28 48.64 -22.11
CA MET A 777 -110.64 49.98 -22.60
C MET A 777 -111.81 49.93 -23.60
N ALA A 778 -111.81 48.94 -24.51
CA ALA A 778 -112.89 48.75 -25.46
C ALA A 778 -114.20 48.31 -24.81
N LEU A 779 -114.17 47.60 -23.68
CA LEU A 779 -115.36 47.21 -22.90
C LEU A 779 -115.95 48.40 -22.14
N ASP A 780 -115.11 49.23 -21.51
CA ASP A 780 -115.53 50.45 -20.83
C ASP A 780 -116.19 51.43 -21.82
N GLU A 781 -115.57 51.65 -22.98
CA GLU A 781 -116.12 52.45 -24.07
C GLU A 781 -117.51 51.98 -24.55
N LYS A 782 -117.81 50.68 -24.46
CA LYS A 782 -119.12 50.13 -24.83
C LYS A 782 -120.13 50.30 -23.70
N THR A 783 -119.68 50.15 -22.46
CA THR A 783 -120.48 50.31 -21.24
C THR A 783 -120.97 51.75 -21.08
N GLU A 784 -120.10 52.75 -21.31
CA GLU A 784 -120.50 54.17 -21.35
C GLU A 784 -121.57 54.45 -22.42
N LYS A 785 -121.42 53.87 -23.61
CA LYS A 785 -122.37 54.03 -24.73
C LYS A 785 -123.72 53.38 -24.43
N ILE A 786 -123.76 52.26 -23.70
CA ILE A 786 -125.00 51.64 -23.20
C ILE A 786 -125.69 52.57 -22.21
N ALA A 787 -124.99 53.03 -21.17
CA ALA A 787 -125.54 53.92 -20.14
C ALA A 787 -126.06 55.26 -20.73
N ALA A 788 -125.42 55.78 -21.77
CA ALA A 788 -125.88 56.96 -22.49
C ALA A 788 -127.22 56.71 -23.22
N LEU A 789 -127.40 55.55 -23.87
CA LEU A 789 -128.63 55.16 -24.54
C LEU A 789 -129.77 54.89 -23.55
N GLU A 790 -129.48 54.22 -22.43
CA GLU A 790 -130.44 54.01 -21.34
C GLU A 790 -130.99 55.34 -20.79
N LYS A 791 -130.11 56.33 -20.63
CA LYS A 791 -130.50 57.69 -20.21
C LYS A 791 -131.37 58.41 -21.24
N GLU A 792 -131.12 58.22 -22.55
CA GLU A 792 -132.00 58.77 -23.59
C GLU A 792 -133.38 58.09 -23.57
N ILE A 793 -133.43 56.75 -23.43
CA ILE A 793 -134.68 55.99 -23.29
C ILE A 793 -135.49 56.49 -22.09
N ALA A 794 -134.84 56.74 -20.94
CA ALA A 794 -135.50 57.28 -19.75
C ALA A 794 -136.13 58.66 -20.00
N LEU A 795 -135.43 59.57 -20.71
CA LEU A 795 -135.96 60.88 -21.08
C LEU A 795 -137.16 60.78 -22.04
N LYS A 796 -137.14 59.84 -23.00
CA LYS A 796 -138.29 59.56 -23.87
C LYS A 796 -139.48 59.00 -23.08
N GLY A 797 -139.24 58.11 -22.12
CA GLY A 797 -140.26 57.61 -21.20
C GLY A 797 -140.92 58.74 -20.39
N GLN A 798 -140.13 59.69 -19.88
CA GLN A 798 -140.65 60.83 -19.14
C GLN A 798 -141.48 61.79 -20.03
N GLN A 799 -141.16 61.89 -21.32
CA GLN A 799 -141.98 62.62 -22.30
C GLN A 799 -143.33 61.95 -22.57
N ILE A 800 -143.40 60.61 -22.53
CA ILE A 800 -144.66 59.84 -22.66
C ILE A 800 -145.59 60.13 -21.46
N ILE A 801 -145.06 60.08 -20.23
CA ILE A 801 -145.83 60.36 -18.99
C ILE A 801 -146.50 61.75 -19.01
N GLY A 802 -145.86 62.74 -19.65
CA GLY A 802 -146.43 64.07 -19.87
C GLY A 802 -147.63 64.07 -20.81
N ASN A 803 -147.55 63.32 -21.91
CA ASN A 803 -148.68 63.16 -22.86
C ASN A 803 -149.85 62.40 -22.23
N GLU A 804 -149.57 61.39 -21.40
CA GLU A 804 -150.60 60.68 -20.64
C GLU A 804 -151.39 61.59 -19.69
N GLN A 805 -150.78 62.66 -19.16
CA GLN A 805 -151.48 63.58 -18.26
C GLN A 805 -152.64 64.30 -18.96
N GLN A 806 -152.47 64.69 -20.24
CA GLN A 806 -153.56 65.27 -21.03
C GLN A 806 -154.67 64.26 -21.34
N ILE A 807 -154.36 62.97 -21.33
CA ILE A 807 -155.34 61.89 -21.51
C ILE A 807 -156.12 61.66 -20.20
N ARG A 808 -155.45 61.76 -19.03
CA ARG A 808 -156.09 61.61 -17.70
C ARG A 808 -157.23 62.62 -17.48
N ASP A 809 -157.07 63.88 -17.89
CA ASP A 809 -158.12 64.91 -17.76
C ASP A 809 -159.39 64.61 -18.59
N LEU A 810 -159.26 63.85 -19.68
CA LEU A 810 -160.39 63.34 -20.47
C LEU A 810 -160.98 62.05 -19.87
N GLN A 811 -160.15 61.23 -19.20
CA GLN A 811 -160.56 59.98 -18.55
C GLN A 811 -161.33 60.21 -17.24
N HIS A 812 -161.12 61.30 -16.51
CA HIS A 812 -161.85 61.62 -15.27
C HIS A 812 -163.38 61.66 -15.47
N LYS A 813 -163.87 62.06 -16.65
CA LYS A 813 -165.32 62.03 -16.99
C LYS A 813 -165.86 60.61 -17.26
N ASN A 814 -164.96 59.64 -17.42
CA ASN A 814 -165.25 58.23 -17.65
C ASN A 814 -165.06 57.39 -16.37
N GLU A 815 -164.19 57.83 -15.45
CA GLU A 815 -163.85 57.12 -14.20
C GLU A 815 -165.07 56.78 -13.32
N MET A 816 -166.08 57.64 -13.26
CA MET A 816 -167.35 57.37 -12.56
C MET A 816 -168.11 56.13 -13.07
N CYS A 817 -167.77 55.63 -14.25
CA CYS A 817 -168.30 54.38 -14.83
C CYS A 817 -167.30 53.21 -14.70
N VAL A 818 -166.03 53.49 -14.35
CA VAL A 818 -164.92 52.52 -14.24
C VAL A 818 -164.69 52.07 -12.80
N ASP A 819 -165.08 52.84 -11.78
CA ASP A 819 -164.93 52.48 -10.35
C ASP A 819 -165.47 51.07 -10.04
N GLN A 820 -166.63 50.70 -10.59
CA GLN A 820 -167.23 49.36 -10.42
C GLN A 820 -166.43 48.22 -11.10
N THR A 821 -165.48 48.55 -11.97
CA THR A 821 -164.57 47.63 -12.66
C THR A 821 -163.14 47.68 -12.05
N ALA A 822 -162.83 48.68 -11.23
CA ALA A 822 -161.50 48.89 -10.68
C ALA A 822 -161.13 47.86 -9.59
N ASP A 823 -162.07 47.49 -8.72
CA ASP A 823 -161.80 46.57 -7.60
C ASP A 823 -161.45 45.14 -8.05
N ALA A 824 -162.03 44.67 -9.16
CA ALA A 824 -161.64 43.39 -9.77
C ALA A 824 -160.18 43.43 -10.30
N ASN A 825 -159.73 44.58 -10.79
CA ASN A 825 -158.38 44.75 -11.35
C ASN A 825 -157.30 44.92 -10.27
N ARG A 826 -157.64 45.42 -9.08
CA ARG A 826 -156.70 45.60 -7.96
C ARG A 826 -156.12 44.26 -7.48
N GLN A 827 -156.96 43.23 -7.39
CA GLN A 827 -156.53 41.88 -6.95
C GLN A 827 -155.57 41.23 -7.96
N LEU A 828 -155.83 41.40 -9.26
CA LEU A 828 -155.04 40.79 -10.33
C LEU A 828 -153.60 41.34 -10.40
N ARG A 829 -153.42 42.65 -10.17
CA ARG A 829 -152.10 43.31 -10.20
C ARG A 829 -151.19 42.92 -9.03
N SER A 830 -151.75 42.57 -7.86
CA SER A 830 -150.97 42.10 -6.71
C SER A 830 -150.23 40.80 -7.06
N ILE A 831 -150.93 39.85 -7.68
CA ILE A 831 -150.40 38.53 -8.07
C ILE A 831 -149.32 38.68 -9.16
N GLN A 832 -149.46 39.65 -10.07
CA GLN A 832 -148.47 39.93 -11.11
C GLN A 832 -147.15 40.45 -10.53
N LEU A 833 -147.20 41.39 -9.57
CA LEU A 833 -146.02 41.91 -8.90
C LEU A 833 -145.27 40.84 -8.08
N GLU A 834 -146.00 39.92 -7.44
CA GLU A 834 -145.42 38.77 -6.74
C GLU A 834 -144.72 37.82 -7.71
N MET A 835 -145.33 37.54 -8.87
CA MET A 835 -144.73 36.68 -9.92
C MET A 835 -143.42 37.27 -10.47
N GLU A 836 -143.38 38.58 -10.78
CA GLU A 836 -142.15 39.25 -11.24
C GLU A 836 -141.04 39.24 -10.16
N ASN A 837 -141.42 39.35 -8.88
CA ASN A 837 -140.46 39.33 -7.78
C ASN A 837 -139.84 37.94 -7.62
N LEU A 838 -140.64 36.88 -7.74
CA LEU A 838 -140.18 35.49 -7.75
C LEU A 838 -139.32 35.18 -8.98
N GLN A 839 -139.64 35.72 -10.16
CA GLN A 839 -138.80 35.56 -11.37
C GLN A 839 -137.42 36.23 -11.21
N ARG A 840 -137.35 37.43 -10.62
CA ARG A 840 -136.07 38.08 -10.33
C ARG A 840 -135.24 37.30 -9.30
N GLN A 841 -135.87 36.79 -8.24
CA GLN A 841 -135.20 35.92 -7.26
C GLN A 841 -134.66 34.62 -7.90
N LEU A 842 -135.42 34.01 -8.82
CA LEU A 842 -134.98 32.83 -9.57
C LEU A 842 -133.75 33.11 -10.44
N GLN A 843 -133.68 34.29 -11.08
CA GLN A 843 -132.51 34.69 -11.85
C GLN A 843 -131.27 34.92 -10.98
N THR A 844 -131.39 35.60 -9.84
CA THR A 844 -130.27 35.78 -8.90
C THR A 844 -129.75 34.43 -8.40
N VAL A 845 -130.64 33.54 -7.97
CA VAL A 845 -130.26 32.18 -7.51
C VAL A 845 -129.61 31.34 -8.62
N SER A 846 -130.00 31.52 -9.89
CA SER A 846 -129.31 30.87 -11.01
C SER A 846 -127.89 31.43 -11.21
N TYR A 847 -127.70 32.74 -11.12
CA TYR A 847 -126.39 33.37 -11.24
C TYR A 847 -125.46 32.91 -10.10
N ASP A 848 -125.93 32.91 -8.86
CA ASP A 848 -125.17 32.48 -7.70
C ASP A 848 -124.81 30.98 -7.77
N ARG A 849 -125.73 30.13 -8.26
CA ARG A 849 -125.46 28.72 -8.56
C ARG A 849 -124.35 28.58 -9.60
N ASP A 850 -124.40 29.34 -10.69
CA ASP A 850 -123.47 29.20 -11.81
C ASP A 850 -122.07 29.73 -11.45
N ASN A 851 -121.98 30.77 -10.61
CA ASN A 851 -120.74 31.20 -9.97
C ASN A 851 -120.15 30.10 -9.07
N ALA A 852 -120.97 29.49 -8.19
CA ALA A 852 -120.52 28.42 -7.30
C ALA A 852 -120.03 27.18 -8.08
N ILE A 853 -120.64 26.87 -9.23
CA ILE A 853 -120.17 25.80 -10.14
C ILE A 853 -118.80 26.17 -10.73
N GLN A 854 -118.56 27.44 -11.07
CA GLN A 854 -117.28 27.88 -11.63
C GLN A 854 -116.16 27.93 -10.58
N GLU A 855 -116.46 28.32 -9.34
CA GLU A 855 -115.52 28.27 -8.21
C GLU A 855 -115.14 26.82 -7.85
N ASN A 856 -116.14 25.92 -7.80
CA ASN A 856 -115.91 24.50 -7.52
C ASN A 856 -115.08 23.79 -8.61
N ARG A 857 -115.15 24.26 -9.87
CA ARG A 857 -114.22 23.81 -10.92
C ARG A 857 -112.79 24.27 -10.68
N ARG A 858 -112.59 25.54 -10.31
CA ARG A 858 -111.24 26.07 -9.99
C ARG A 858 -110.59 25.31 -8.84
N THR A 859 -111.32 25.11 -7.73
CA THR A 859 -110.78 24.36 -6.59
C THR A 859 -110.53 22.88 -6.92
N GLN A 860 -111.27 22.29 -7.86
CA GLN A 860 -111.01 20.95 -8.39
C GLN A 860 -109.74 20.91 -9.27
N ASP A 861 -109.51 21.91 -10.11
CA ASP A 861 -108.31 22.05 -10.94
C ASP A 861 -107.05 22.32 -10.07
N ASP A 862 -107.15 23.23 -9.10
CA ASP A 862 -106.10 23.53 -8.11
C ASP A 862 -105.73 22.28 -7.29
N LEU A 863 -106.73 21.52 -6.82
CA LEU A 863 -106.52 20.26 -6.13
C LEU A 863 -105.84 19.22 -7.02
N ALA A 864 -106.20 19.15 -8.31
CA ALA A 864 -105.54 18.27 -9.27
C ALA A 864 -104.07 18.65 -9.50
N ALA A 865 -103.76 19.95 -9.58
CA ALA A 865 -102.40 20.47 -9.69
C ALA A 865 -101.55 20.11 -8.46
N VAL A 866 -102.01 20.43 -7.24
CA VAL A 866 -101.31 20.09 -5.98
C VAL A 866 -101.13 18.57 -5.84
N THR A 867 -102.12 17.77 -6.22
CA THR A 867 -101.98 16.29 -6.19
C THR A 867 -101.02 15.76 -7.28
N SER A 868 -100.71 16.55 -8.32
CA SER A 868 -99.64 16.25 -9.27
C SER A 868 -98.26 16.57 -8.68
N GLU A 869 -98.11 17.74 -8.07
CA GLU A 869 -96.87 18.18 -7.41
C GLU A 869 -96.45 17.26 -6.27
N VAL A 870 -97.37 16.83 -5.41
CA VAL A 870 -97.09 15.85 -4.34
C VAL A 870 -96.52 14.54 -4.91
N ARG A 871 -96.99 14.08 -6.09
CA ARG A 871 -96.46 12.89 -6.76
C ARG A 871 -95.11 13.12 -7.44
N ASN A 872 -94.79 14.35 -7.84
CA ASN A 872 -93.45 14.71 -8.31
C ASN A 872 -92.46 14.68 -7.14
N LEU A 873 -92.77 15.38 -6.05
CA LEU A 873 -91.95 15.45 -4.84
C LEU A 873 -91.73 14.08 -4.19
N GLN A 874 -92.72 13.17 -4.25
CA GLN A 874 -92.55 11.78 -3.82
C GLN A 874 -91.51 11.03 -4.67
N ARG A 875 -91.56 11.17 -6.00
CA ARG A 875 -90.56 10.57 -6.90
C ARG A 875 -89.15 11.14 -6.68
N GLU A 876 -89.03 12.45 -6.49
CA GLU A 876 -87.76 13.13 -6.22
C GLU A 876 -87.17 12.71 -4.85
N LEU A 877 -88.02 12.52 -3.85
CA LEU A 877 -87.62 11.94 -2.56
C LEU A 877 -87.16 10.48 -2.69
N GLU A 878 -87.79 9.70 -3.57
CA GLU A 878 -87.41 8.31 -3.85
C GLU A 878 -86.09 8.19 -4.63
N THR A 879 -85.84 9.06 -5.62
CA THR A 879 -84.53 9.12 -6.29
C THR A 879 -83.43 9.57 -5.34
N SER A 880 -83.66 10.61 -4.54
CA SER A 880 -82.68 11.07 -3.54
C SER A 880 -82.39 10.02 -2.44
N ARG A 881 -83.40 9.21 -2.07
CA ARG A 881 -83.18 8.03 -1.22
C ARG A 881 -82.33 6.97 -1.91
N GLY A 882 -82.56 6.70 -3.20
CA GLY A 882 -81.73 5.80 -4.01
C GLY A 882 -80.27 6.23 -4.04
N GLU A 883 -80.01 7.50 -4.37
CA GLU A 883 -78.68 8.11 -4.35
C GLU A 883 -78.02 8.00 -2.96
N SER A 884 -78.77 8.21 -1.88
CA SER A 884 -78.27 8.02 -0.51
C SER A 884 -77.89 6.57 -0.20
N PHE A 885 -78.61 5.58 -0.75
CA PHE A 885 -78.25 4.16 -0.62
C PHE A 885 -77.02 3.80 -1.45
N ASP A 886 -76.89 4.28 -2.68
CA ASP A 886 -75.71 4.03 -3.51
C ASP A 886 -74.47 4.74 -2.96
N LEU A 887 -74.60 5.94 -2.38
CA LEU A 887 -73.51 6.60 -1.65
C LEU A 887 -73.10 5.81 -0.39
N LYS A 888 -74.04 5.22 0.36
CA LYS A 888 -73.73 4.32 1.47
C LYS A 888 -73.00 3.05 1.01
N ARG A 889 -73.41 2.46 -0.12
CA ARG A 889 -72.72 1.30 -0.74
C ARG A 889 -71.32 1.70 -1.23
N GLN A 890 -71.23 2.89 -1.82
CA GLN A 890 -70.04 3.73 -2.05
C GLN A 890 -69.06 3.63 -0.89
N LEU A 891 -69.47 4.25 0.21
CA LEU A 891 -68.72 4.39 1.46
C LEU A 891 -68.32 3.04 2.06
N GLN A 892 -69.23 2.07 2.10
CA GLN A 892 -68.95 0.73 2.62
C GLN A 892 -67.85 0.01 1.80
N THR A 893 -67.84 0.21 0.47
CA THR A 893 -66.79 -0.32 -0.41
C THR A 893 -65.45 0.36 -0.13
N TYR A 894 -65.43 1.69 0.01
CA TYR A 894 -64.22 2.43 0.40
C TYR A 894 -63.69 1.99 1.77
N VAL A 895 -64.55 1.77 2.78
CA VAL A 895 -64.15 1.26 4.10
C VAL A 895 -63.53 -0.13 3.99
N SER A 896 -64.03 -1.03 3.12
CA SER A 896 -63.38 -2.33 2.89
C SER A 896 -62.04 -2.22 2.18
N GLU A 897 -61.86 -1.28 1.24
CA GLU A 897 -60.57 -1.06 0.57
C GLU A 897 -59.55 -0.37 1.49
N VAL A 898 -59.96 0.57 2.34
CA VAL A 898 -59.11 1.16 3.39
C VAL A 898 -58.63 0.07 4.33
N ARG A 899 -59.52 -0.78 4.84
CA ARG A 899 -59.14 -1.93 5.68
C ARG A 899 -58.18 -2.89 4.96
N ARG A 900 -58.41 -3.16 3.67
CA ARG A 900 -57.51 -4.01 2.86
C ARG A 900 -56.12 -3.36 2.71
N ALA A 901 -56.04 -2.03 2.60
CA ALA A 901 -54.79 -1.29 2.57
C ALA A 901 -54.09 -1.26 3.94
N GLU A 902 -54.82 -1.06 5.04
CA GLU A 902 -54.31 -1.16 6.42
C GLU A 902 -53.72 -2.54 6.71
N GLU A 903 -54.41 -3.62 6.31
CA GLU A 903 -53.87 -4.97 6.44
C GLU A 903 -52.64 -5.21 5.54
N LEU A 904 -52.56 -4.58 4.37
CA LEU A 904 -51.38 -4.67 3.50
C LEU A 904 -50.18 -3.92 4.09
N LEU A 905 -50.41 -2.72 4.62
CA LEU A 905 -49.41 -1.90 5.32
C LEU A 905 -48.89 -2.61 6.57
N ASN A 906 -49.76 -3.19 7.39
CA ASN A 906 -49.35 -3.99 8.55
C ASN A 906 -48.50 -5.21 8.16
N ARG A 907 -48.82 -5.89 7.04
CA ARG A 907 -47.95 -6.96 6.51
C ARG A 907 -46.57 -6.42 6.10
N LYS A 908 -46.51 -5.25 5.45
CA LYS A 908 -45.22 -4.62 5.07
C LYS A 908 -44.41 -4.08 6.24
N GLU A 909 -45.05 -3.57 7.28
CA GLU A 909 -44.36 -3.12 8.51
C GLU A 909 -43.82 -4.31 9.31
N ASN A 910 -44.52 -5.46 9.29
CA ASN A 910 -44.01 -6.72 9.81
C ASN A 910 -42.81 -7.24 8.99
N GLU A 911 -42.91 -7.34 7.66
CA GLU A 911 -41.78 -7.72 6.78
C GLU A 911 -40.55 -6.83 7.00
N ARG A 912 -40.76 -5.51 7.10
CA ARG A 912 -39.70 -4.53 7.44
C ARG A 912 -39.09 -4.80 8.81
N SER A 913 -39.92 -5.12 9.82
CA SER A 913 -39.46 -5.44 11.18
C SER A 913 -38.66 -6.74 11.23
N GLU A 914 -39.07 -7.76 10.47
CA GLU A 914 -38.36 -9.03 10.33
C GLU A 914 -37.01 -8.87 9.62
N MET A 915 -36.94 -8.03 8.57
CA MET A 915 -35.68 -7.67 7.93
C MET A 915 -34.77 -6.86 8.86
N LEU A 916 -35.30 -5.88 9.61
CA LEU A 916 -34.52 -5.14 10.61
C LEU A 916 -33.98 -6.05 11.73
N ASN A 917 -34.73 -7.09 12.12
CA ASN A 917 -34.26 -8.09 13.06
C ASN A 917 -33.20 -9.03 12.45
N HIS A 918 -33.30 -9.38 11.17
CA HIS A 918 -32.21 -10.06 10.45
C HIS A 918 -30.94 -9.20 10.38
N PHE A 919 -31.06 -7.90 10.02
CA PHE A 919 -29.91 -7.00 10.02
C PHE A 919 -29.27 -6.89 11.41
N ARG A 920 -30.06 -6.81 12.49
CA ARG A 920 -29.55 -6.85 13.87
C ARG A 920 -28.81 -8.15 14.18
N SER A 921 -29.37 -9.30 13.80
CA SER A 921 -28.75 -10.61 14.00
C SER A 921 -27.43 -10.76 13.24
N LEU A 922 -27.41 -10.37 11.96
CA LEU A 922 -26.20 -10.38 11.12
C LEU A 922 -25.15 -9.38 11.60
N SER A 923 -25.57 -8.22 12.14
CA SER A 923 -24.64 -7.26 12.76
C SER A 923 -24.04 -7.81 14.05
N LEU A 924 -24.84 -8.51 14.87
CA LEU A 924 -24.35 -9.18 16.07
C LEU A 924 -23.36 -10.30 15.70
N GLU A 925 -23.70 -11.15 14.73
CA GLU A 925 -22.83 -12.19 14.20
C GLU A 925 -21.53 -11.61 13.62
N ALA A 926 -21.59 -10.53 12.84
CA ALA A 926 -20.42 -9.83 12.35
C ALA A 926 -19.52 -9.33 13.49
N THR A 927 -20.07 -8.68 14.52
CA THR A 927 -19.25 -8.24 15.68
C THR A 927 -18.68 -9.42 16.49
N VAL A 928 -19.37 -10.57 16.56
CA VAL A 928 -18.81 -11.78 17.18
C VAL A 928 -17.66 -12.34 16.34
N LEU A 929 -17.79 -12.36 15.01
CA LEU A 929 -16.73 -12.78 14.10
C LEU A 929 -15.53 -11.82 14.12
N GLU A 930 -15.74 -10.50 14.21
CA GLU A 930 -14.68 -9.50 14.38
C GLU A 930 -13.93 -9.70 15.70
N ASN A 931 -14.64 -9.91 16.82
CA ASN A 931 -14.02 -10.17 18.13
C ASN A 931 -13.23 -11.50 18.14
N ASN A 932 -13.77 -12.54 17.50
CA ASN A 932 -13.06 -13.81 17.32
C ASN A 932 -11.81 -13.64 16.44
N ASN A 933 -11.89 -12.86 15.35
CA ASN A 933 -10.75 -12.60 14.49
C ASN A 933 -9.66 -11.78 15.21
N HIS A 934 -10.03 -10.74 15.98
CA HIS A 934 -9.05 -10.02 16.83
C HIS A 934 -8.38 -10.94 17.87
N SER A 935 -9.14 -11.87 18.46
CA SER A 935 -8.59 -12.86 19.41
C SER A 935 -7.61 -13.81 18.72
N LEU A 936 -7.97 -14.34 17.54
CA LEU A 936 -7.11 -15.20 16.72
C LEU A 936 -5.88 -14.45 16.17
N GLU A 937 -6.00 -13.17 15.84
CA GLU A 937 -4.86 -12.33 15.43
C GLU A 937 -3.90 -12.07 16.60
N SER A 938 -4.43 -11.90 17.82
CA SER A 938 -3.65 -11.80 19.06
C SER A 938 -2.94 -13.11 19.39
N GLU A 939 -3.65 -14.25 19.37
CA GLU A 939 -3.06 -15.57 19.60
C GLU A 939 -2.01 -15.90 18.52
N ALA A 940 -2.27 -15.57 17.26
CA ALA A 940 -1.27 -15.68 16.19
C ALA A 940 -0.09 -14.71 16.38
N ALA A 941 -0.29 -13.52 16.96
CA ALA A 941 0.79 -12.59 17.29
C ALA A 941 1.67 -13.13 18.43
N GLU A 942 1.06 -13.70 19.46
CA GLU A 942 1.76 -14.37 20.56
C GLU A 942 2.52 -15.61 20.07
N ALA A 943 1.90 -16.47 19.24
CA ALA A 943 2.55 -17.62 18.62
C ALA A 943 3.72 -17.21 17.70
N ARG A 944 3.58 -16.13 16.92
CA ARG A 944 4.68 -15.54 16.13
C ARG A 944 5.81 -15.01 17.03
N GLY A 945 5.47 -14.40 18.17
CA GLY A 945 6.43 -13.95 19.19
C GLY A 945 7.20 -15.11 19.81
N ALA A 946 6.49 -16.14 20.28
CA ALA A 946 7.09 -17.36 20.83
C ALA A 946 7.99 -18.09 19.83
N LEU A 947 7.54 -18.21 18.57
CA LEU A 947 8.33 -18.82 17.49
C LEU A 947 9.56 -17.98 17.11
N LYS A 948 9.49 -16.65 17.21
CA LYS A 948 10.67 -15.78 17.07
C LYS A 948 11.65 -16.02 18.23
N SER A 949 11.21 -15.97 19.48
CA SER A 949 12.06 -16.24 20.65
C SER A 949 12.69 -17.64 20.61
N ALA A 950 11.98 -18.64 20.06
CA ALA A 950 12.52 -19.97 19.82
C ALA A 950 13.59 -20.00 18.71
N ARG A 951 13.41 -19.24 17.62
CA ARG A 951 14.43 -19.07 16.56
C ARG A 951 15.66 -18.33 17.07
N ASP A 952 15.49 -17.24 17.80
CA ASP A 952 16.59 -16.47 18.36
C ASP A 952 17.42 -17.36 19.32
N ARG A 953 16.74 -18.19 20.14
CA ARG A 953 17.40 -19.20 21.00
C ARG A 953 18.04 -20.36 20.23
N LEU A 954 17.51 -20.75 19.06
CA LEU A 954 18.17 -21.73 18.19
C LEU A 954 19.44 -21.14 17.58
N LEU A 955 19.43 -19.89 17.11
CA LEU A 955 20.62 -19.19 16.59
C LEU A 955 21.72 -19.07 17.67
N ASP A 956 21.35 -18.79 18.93
CA ASP A 956 22.30 -18.79 20.06
C ASP A 956 22.89 -20.18 20.33
N LEU A 957 22.12 -21.26 20.12
CA LEU A 957 22.59 -22.64 20.28
C LEU A 957 23.44 -23.10 19.08
N GLU A 958 23.06 -22.75 17.86
CA GLU A 958 23.86 -22.97 16.64
C GLU A 958 25.21 -22.25 16.72
N ARG A 959 25.23 -21.02 17.25
CA ARG A 959 26.46 -20.29 17.54
C ARG A 959 27.32 -20.99 18.59
N GLN A 960 26.72 -21.43 19.70
CA GLN A 960 27.45 -22.21 20.72
C GLN A 960 27.99 -23.52 20.16
N LEU A 961 27.27 -24.20 19.26
CA LEU A 961 27.76 -25.39 18.57
C LEU A 961 28.92 -25.04 17.63
N ALA A 962 28.83 -23.98 16.83
CA ALA A 962 29.93 -23.53 15.96
C ALA A 962 31.21 -23.15 16.75
N ASP A 963 31.04 -22.52 17.93
CA ASP A 963 32.13 -22.23 18.86
C ASP A 963 32.73 -23.53 19.43
N LYS A 964 31.90 -24.52 19.80
CA LYS A 964 32.36 -25.85 20.24
C LYS A 964 33.06 -26.62 19.14
N ASP A 965 32.56 -26.58 17.90
CA ASP A 965 33.19 -27.21 16.75
C ASP A 965 34.53 -26.54 16.41
N SER A 966 34.68 -25.23 16.68
CA SER A 966 35.97 -24.54 16.54
C SER A 966 36.99 -25.04 17.57
N LEU A 967 36.54 -25.31 18.80
CA LEU A 967 37.36 -25.89 19.86
C LEU A 967 37.70 -27.36 19.58
N ILE A 968 36.74 -28.14 19.04
CA ILE A 968 36.95 -29.53 18.59
C ILE A 968 37.99 -29.55 17.46
N ARG A 969 37.86 -28.71 16.42
CA ARG A 969 38.89 -28.57 15.37
C ARG A 969 40.25 -28.16 15.93
N GLY A 970 40.28 -27.35 16.98
CA GLY A 970 41.50 -27.02 17.71
C GLY A 970 42.15 -28.26 18.35
N TYR A 971 41.36 -29.10 19.04
CA TYR A 971 41.84 -30.36 19.60
C TYR A 971 42.20 -31.39 18.52
N GLU A 972 41.45 -31.51 17.42
CA GLU A 972 41.76 -32.38 16.28
C GLU A 972 43.08 -31.98 15.61
N THR A 973 43.35 -30.68 15.51
CA THR A 973 44.64 -30.15 15.01
C THR A 973 45.77 -30.51 15.97
N GLN A 974 45.61 -30.29 17.28
CA GLN A 974 46.60 -30.69 18.30
C GLN A 974 46.85 -32.20 18.32
N ILE A 975 45.80 -33.02 18.17
CA ILE A 975 45.91 -34.49 18.07
C ILE A 975 46.66 -34.89 16.80
N SER A 976 46.42 -34.19 15.67
CA SER A 976 47.11 -34.42 14.40
C SER A 976 48.60 -34.05 14.50
N GLU A 977 48.93 -32.89 15.10
CA GLU A 977 50.29 -32.45 15.38
C GLU A 977 51.01 -33.44 16.32
N LEU A 978 50.37 -33.87 17.41
CA LEU A 978 50.91 -34.86 18.33
C LEU A 978 51.12 -36.22 17.65
N THR A 979 50.20 -36.65 16.78
CA THR A 979 50.32 -37.91 16.02
C THR A 979 51.43 -37.82 14.98
N GLN A 980 51.61 -36.69 14.31
CA GLN A 980 52.73 -36.45 13.40
C GLN A 980 54.07 -36.40 14.15
N ASN A 981 54.11 -35.80 15.34
CA ASN A 981 55.29 -35.82 16.21
C ASN A 981 55.62 -37.24 16.70
N VAL A 982 54.62 -38.04 17.10
CA VAL A 982 54.80 -39.46 17.45
C VAL A 982 55.30 -40.25 16.25
N ALA A 983 54.70 -40.10 15.06
CA ALA A 983 55.16 -40.78 13.84
C ALA A 983 56.59 -40.36 13.43
N SER A 984 56.98 -39.11 13.66
CA SER A 984 58.36 -38.62 13.48
C SER A 984 59.33 -39.28 14.47
N LEU A 985 58.96 -39.34 15.76
CA LEU A 985 59.75 -40.02 16.80
C LEU A 985 59.85 -41.53 16.57
N GLU A 986 58.78 -42.20 16.13
CA GLU A 986 58.80 -43.60 15.69
C GLU A 986 59.73 -43.79 14.49
N THR A 987 59.71 -42.88 13.52
CA THR A 987 60.58 -42.94 12.34
C THR A 987 62.04 -42.75 12.73
N GLN A 988 62.35 -41.81 13.63
CA GLN A 988 63.69 -41.63 14.20
C GLN A 988 64.12 -42.86 15.02
N LEU A 989 63.22 -43.47 15.80
CA LEU A 989 63.49 -44.69 16.56
C LEU A 989 63.75 -45.89 15.64
N ARG A 990 63.03 -46.01 14.51
CA ARG A 990 63.32 -47.01 13.47
C ARG A 990 64.68 -46.77 12.82
N GLN A 991 65.02 -45.52 12.49
CA GLN A 991 66.33 -45.16 11.94
C GLN A 991 67.47 -45.46 12.94
N GLN A 992 67.27 -45.20 14.23
CA GLN A 992 68.21 -45.60 15.28
C GLN A 992 68.28 -47.13 15.45
N GLY A 993 67.17 -47.85 15.30
CA GLY A 993 67.13 -49.31 15.25
C GLY A 993 67.90 -49.88 14.06
N GLU A 994 67.75 -49.30 12.87
CA GLU A 994 68.54 -49.66 11.68
C GLU A 994 70.02 -49.33 11.85
N GLN A 995 70.37 -48.16 12.39
CA GLN A 995 71.77 -47.81 12.67
C GLN A 995 72.39 -48.76 13.70
N LYS A 996 71.65 -49.14 14.74
CA LYS A 996 72.03 -50.17 15.71
C LYS A 996 72.21 -51.53 15.04
N HIS A 997 71.29 -51.97 14.17
CA HIS A 997 71.43 -53.25 13.47
C HIS A 997 72.58 -53.26 12.45
N ARG A 998 72.88 -52.12 11.80
CA ARG A 998 74.09 -51.99 10.96
C ARG A 998 75.36 -52.10 11.82
N ALA A 999 75.43 -51.37 12.94
CA ALA A 999 76.55 -51.48 13.87
C ALA A 999 76.67 -52.88 14.50
N GLU A 1000 75.57 -53.58 14.77
CA GLU A 1000 75.56 -54.98 15.22
C GLU A 1000 76.06 -55.94 14.13
N ALA A 1001 75.72 -55.69 12.87
CA ALA A 1001 76.24 -56.44 11.72
C ALA A 1001 77.73 -56.18 11.50
N ASP A 1002 78.18 -54.93 11.57
CA ASP A 1002 79.60 -54.54 11.48
C ASP A 1002 80.41 -55.18 12.63
N LEU A 1003 79.91 -55.12 13.85
CA LEU A 1003 80.56 -55.72 15.04
C LEU A 1003 80.54 -57.26 14.95
N THR A 1004 79.55 -57.85 14.29
CA THR A 1004 79.53 -59.29 13.97
C THR A 1004 80.53 -59.64 12.86
N ALA A 1005 80.64 -58.84 11.80
CA ALA A 1005 81.66 -59.01 10.77
C ALA A 1005 83.09 -58.84 11.32
N VAL A 1006 83.29 -57.96 12.31
CA VAL A 1006 84.54 -57.84 13.07
C VAL A 1006 84.79 -59.08 13.94
N ARG A 1007 83.76 -59.65 14.59
CA ARG A 1007 83.90 -60.94 15.31
C ARG A 1007 84.26 -62.08 14.36
N ASP A 1008 83.63 -62.17 13.20
CA ASP A 1008 83.95 -63.17 12.17
C ASP A 1008 85.37 -62.99 11.62
N LEU A 1009 85.83 -61.73 11.50
CA LEU A 1009 87.20 -61.42 11.10
C LEU A 1009 88.20 -61.81 12.20
N CYS A 1010 87.90 -61.55 13.48
CA CYS A 1010 88.69 -62.02 14.61
C CYS A 1010 88.73 -63.55 14.66
N MET A 1011 87.61 -64.25 14.47
CA MET A 1011 87.57 -65.71 14.39
C MET A 1011 88.43 -66.23 13.24
N LYS A 1012 88.38 -65.61 12.05
CA LYS A 1012 89.26 -65.97 10.92
C LYS A 1012 90.73 -65.66 11.18
N LEU A 1013 91.03 -64.62 11.95
CA LEU A 1013 92.40 -64.29 12.38
C LEU A 1013 92.91 -65.27 13.45
N ASP A 1014 92.05 -65.75 14.34
CA ASP A 1014 92.37 -66.82 15.29
C ASP A 1014 92.50 -68.18 14.59
N GLU A 1015 91.64 -68.53 13.62
CA GLU A 1015 91.80 -69.71 12.76
C GLU A 1015 93.13 -69.64 11.96
N GLN A 1016 93.48 -68.48 11.42
CA GLN A 1016 94.78 -68.27 10.76
C GLN A 1016 95.95 -68.36 11.75
N LYS A 1017 95.80 -67.81 12.96
CA LYS A 1017 96.79 -67.92 14.05
C LYS A 1017 97.01 -69.37 14.45
N ASP A 1018 95.94 -70.14 14.63
CA ASP A 1018 95.98 -71.54 15.03
C ASP A 1018 96.53 -72.42 13.89
N THR A 1019 96.21 -72.10 12.64
CA THR A 1019 96.83 -72.72 11.46
C THR A 1019 98.34 -72.40 11.37
N LEU A 1020 98.74 -71.16 11.67
CA LEU A 1020 100.15 -70.75 11.72
C LEU A 1020 100.89 -71.37 12.90
N MET A 1021 100.25 -71.54 14.07
CA MET A 1021 100.82 -72.27 15.21
C MET A 1021 101.00 -73.75 14.89
N ALA A 1022 100.03 -74.41 14.25
CA ALA A 1022 100.19 -75.78 13.77
C ALA A 1022 101.33 -75.91 12.74
N GLN A 1023 101.50 -74.94 11.84
CA GLN A 1023 102.67 -74.89 10.95
C GLN A 1023 103.99 -74.66 11.72
N LEU A 1024 103.96 -73.94 12.84
CA LEU A 1024 105.12 -73.70 13.71
C LEU A 1024 105.50 -74.97 14.48
N ASP A 1025 104.52 -75.68 15.03
CA ASP A 1025 104.68 -77.00 15.66
C ASP A 1025 105.22 -78.03 14.65
N ASP A 1026 104.72 -78.04 13.41
CA ASP A 1026 105.30 -78.83 12.31
C ASP A 1026 106.78 -78.47 12.06
N LYS A 1027 107.15 -77.18 12.08
CA LYS A 1027 108.55 -76.75 11.93
C LYS A 1027 109.41 -77.11 13.13
N ASP A 1028 108.91 -77.03 14.36
CA ASP A 1028 109.64 -77.50 15.55
C ASP A 1028 109.73 -79.04 15.60
N SER A 1029 108.78 -79.76 15.01
CA SER A 1029 108.88 -81.22 14.79
C SER A 1029 109.96 -81.57 13.76
N LEU A 1030 110.09 -80.82 12.65
CA LEU A 1030 111.19 -80.98 11.71
C LEU A 1030 112.53 -80.59 12.34
N LYS A 1031 112.56 -79.51 13.14
CA LYS A 1031 113.75 -79.04 13.85
C LYS A 1031 114.25 -80.10 14.83
N THR A 1032 113.38 -80.69 15.64
CA THR A 1032 113.75 -81.78 16.56
C THR A 1032 114.18 -83.05 15.82
N GLN A 1033 113.61 -83.36 14.64
CA GLN A 1033 114.14 -84.41 13.76
C GLN A 1033 115.55 -84.08 13.23
N TYR A 1034 115.83 -82.84 12.84
CA TYR A 1034 117.17 -82.41 12.44
C TYR A 1034 118.16 -82.41 13.62
N ASP A 1035 117.75 -81.99 14.81
CA ASP A 1035 118.57 -82.06 16.02
C ASP A 1035 118.90 -83.52 16.40
N MET A 1036 117.95 -84.44 16.22
CA MET A 1036 118.21 -85.89 16.34
C MET A 1036 119.19 -86.40 15.28
N GLN A 1037 119.09 -85.95 14.03
CA GLN A 1037 120.08 -86.30 12.99
C GLN A 1037 121.47 -85.74 13.31
N ILE A 1038 121.55 -84.51 13.81
CA ILE A 1038 122.80 -83.87 14.26
C ILE A 1038 123.40 -84.64 15.46
N ALA A 1039 122.56 -85.08 16.40
CA ALA A 1039 123.00 -85.91 17.52
C ALA A 1039 123.53 -87.28 17.06
N LYS A 1040 122.86 -87.93 16.10
CA LYS A 1040 123.31 -89.19 15.50
C LYS A 1040 124.62 -89.04 14.75
N LEU A 1041 124.76 -88.01 13.91
CA LEU A 1041 126.00 -87.71 13.18
C LEU A 1041 127.17 -87.37 14.13
N LYS A 1042 126.90 -86.70 15.26
CA LYS A 1042 127.92 -86.48 16.31
C LYS A 1042 128.33 -87.78 17.03
N ALA A 1043 127.42 -88.72 17.24
CA ALA A 1043 127.75 -90.03 17.78
C ALA A 1043 128.59 -90.87 16.78
N GLU A 1044 128.23 -90.84 15.49
CA GLU A 1044 129.00 -91.47 14.42
C GLU A 1044 130.40 -90.85 14.28
N GLN A 1045 130.50 -89.52 14.36
CA GLN A 1045 131.78 -88.79 14.41
C GLN A 1045 132.64 -89.23 15.61
N ALA A 1046 132.05 -89.41 16.79
CA ALA A 1046 132.78 -89.87 17.98
C ALA A 1046 133.33 -91.29 17.82
N VAL A 1047 132.60 -92.19 17.18
CA VAL A 1047 133.06 -93.56 16.86
C VAL A 1047 134.22 -93.54 15.86
N VAL A 1048 134.14 -92.72 14.81
CA VAL A 1048 135.25 -92.54 13.84
C VAL A 1048 136.48 -91.94 14.52
N GLN A 1049 136.31 -90.97 15.41
CA GLN A 1049 137.40 -90.38 16.18
C GLN A 1049 138.08 -91.40 17.10
N ASP A 1050 137.31 -92.29 17.74
CA ASP A 1050 137.83 -93.37 18.58
C ASP A 1050 138.42 -94.56 17.77
N GLN A 1051 138.14 -94.66 16.46
CA GLN A 1051 138.89 -95.55 15.58
C GLN A 1051 140.25 -94.91 15.20
N MET A 1052 140.27 -93.63 14.84
CA MET A 1052 141.50 -92.91 14.50
C MET A 1052 142.55 -92.86 15.63
N THR A 1053 142.12 -92.85 16.90
CA THR A 1053 143.04 -92.95 18.05
C THR A 1053 143.69 -94.33 18.16
N LYS A 1054 142.94 -95.41 17.91
CA LYS A 1054 143.46 -96.78 17.88
C LYS A 1054 144.42 -96.97 16.71
N ASP A 1055 144.06 -96.49 15.52
CA ASP A 1055 144.90 -96.57 14.33
C ASP A 1055 146.23 -95.84 14.54
N ARG A 1056 146.22 -94.63 15.14
CA ARG A 1056 147.45 -93.94 15.56
C ARG A 1056 148.33 -94.77 16.51
N ALA A 1057 147.76 -95.39 17.54
CA ALA A 1057 148.50 -96.24 18.46
C ALA A 1057 149.09 -97.50 17.78
N THR A 1058 148.52 -97.96 16.65
CA THR A 1058 149.14 -99.00 15.82
C THR A 1058 150.28 -98.47 14.96
N VAL A 1059 150.18 -97.24 14.44
CA VAL A 1059 151.25 -96.59 13.67
C VAL A 1059 152.49 -96.35 14.54
N GLU A 1060 152.35 -95.75 15.73
CA GLU A 1060 153.47 -95.53 16.67
C GLU A 1060 154.20 -96.85 17.01
N ARG A 1061 153.45 -97.97 17.09
CA ARG A 1061 153.99 -99.30 17.36
C ARG A 1061 154.74 -99.90 16.15
N LEU A 1062 154.33 -99.57 14.93
CA LEU A 1062 155.06 -99.94 13.71
C LEU A 1062 156.31 -99.09 13.51
N GLU A 1063 156.26 -97.80 13.86
CA GLU A 1063 157.40 -96.87 13.79
C GLU A 1063 158.54 -97.32 14.71
N MET A 1064 158.25 -97.73 15.97
CA MET A 1064 159.26 -98.32 16.86
C MET A 1064 159.97 -99.55 16.26
N LEU A 1065 159.21 -100.45 15.62
CA LEU A 1065 159.77 -101.65 14.98
C LEU A 1065 160.64 -101.31 13.76
N LEU A 1066 160.31 -100.22 13.06
CA LEU A 1066 161.04 -99.76 11.88
C LEU A 1066 162.37 -99.09 12.27
N ASP A 1067 162.41 -98.35 13.38
CA ASP A 1067 163.65 -97.80 13.93
C ASP A 1067 164.54 -98.87 14.59
N GLN A 1068 163.96 -99.90 15.23
CA GLN A 1068 164.69 -101.09 15.68
C GLN A 1068 165.44 -101.75 14.50
N ALA A 1069 164.75 -101.99 13.38
CA ALA A 1069 165.34 -102.60 12.17
C ALA A 1069 166.41 -101.71 11.52
N ARG A 1070 166.26 -100.37 11.57
CA ARG A 1070 167.29 -99.43 11.10
C ARG A 1070 168.58 -99.53 11.93
N GLN A 1071 168.47 -99.65 13.26
CA GLN A 1071 169.62 -99.75 14.14
C GLN A 1071 170.43 -101.04 13.90
N GLU A 1072 169.76 -102.15 13.61
CA GLU A 1072 170.41 -103.43 13.25
C GLU A 1072 171.10 -103.37 11.87
N SER A 1073 170.56 -102.60 10.91
CA SER A 1073 171.23 -102.38 9.63
C SER A 1073 172.54 -101.58 9.77
N ILE A 1074 172.63 -100.66 10.74
CA ILE A 1074 173.82 -99.82 10.94
C ILE A 1074 174.98 -100.64 11.52
N THR A 1075 174.72 -101.52 12.49
CA THR A 1075 175.76 -102.37 13.09
C THR A 1075 176.30 -103.42 12.11
N ALA A 1076 175.46 -103.94 11.21
CA ALA A 1076 175.89 -104.81 10.12
C ALA A 1076 176.79 -104.08 9.09
N GLN A 1077 176.58 -102.77 8.89
CA GLN A 1077 177.39 -101.97 7.98
C GLN A 1077 178.78 -101.64 8.55
N THR A 1078 178.90 -101.37 9.87
CA THR A 1078 180.21 -101.11 10.50
C THR A 1078 181.14 -102.32 10.44
N ALA A 1079 180.63 -103.54 10.68
CA ALA A 1079 181.44 -104.77 10.62
C ALA A 1079 182.03 -105.05 9.22
N ASN A 1080 181.30 -104.70 8.15
CA ASN A 1080 181.82 -104.83 6.78
C ASN A 1080 182.98 -103.85 6.49
N GLN A 1081 182.98 -102.68 7.11
CA GLN A 1081 184.01 -101.67 6.91
C GLN A 1081 185.38 -102.11 7.45
N GLU A 1082 185.40 -102.87 8.55
CA GLU A 1082 186.62 -103.40 9.17
C GLU A 1082 187.28 -104.48 8.29
N LEU A 1083 186.49 -105.43 7.76
CA LEU A 1083 186.95 -106.43 6.78
C LEU A 1083 187.53 -105.80 5.51
N GLN A 1084 186.95 -104.68 5.06
CA GLN A 1084 187.42 -103.94 3.88
C GLN A 1084 188.80 -103.28 4.10
N ASN A 1085 189.14 -102.94 5.35
CA ASN A 1085 190.43 -102.37 5.72
C ASN A 1085 191.55 -103.44 5.75
N GLU A 1086 191.28 -104.66 6.23
CA GLU A 1086 192.27 -105.75 6.15
C GLU A 1086 192.57 -106.18 4.71
N MET A 1087 191.54 -106.27 3.87
CA MET A 1087 191.67 -106.50 2.42
C MET A 1087 192.59 -105.46 1.75
N SER A 1088 192.56 -104.21 2.21
CA SER A 1088 193.42 -103.14 1.70
C SER A 1088 194.89 -103.35 2.11
N ARG A 1089 195.16 -103.76 3.35
CA ARG A 1089 196.52 -104.01 3.87
C ARG A 1089 197.24 -105.17 3.17
N LEU A 1090 196.50 -106.19 2.73
CA LEU A 1090 197.06 -107.30 1.96
C LEU A 1090 197.40 -106.91 0.51
N ARG A 1091 196.58 -106.07 -0.13
CA ARG A 1091 196.78 -105.66 -1.53
C ARG A 1091 198.07 -104.86 -1.75
N GLN A 1092 198.43 -103.93 -0.85
CA GLN A 1092 199.63 -103.11 -1.05
C GLN A 1092 200.92 -103.94 -0.96
N LYS A 1093 200.96 -104.97 -0.12
CA LYS A 1093 202.14 -105.85 0.05
C LYS A 1093 202.49 -106.68 -1.19
N MET A 1094 201.54 -106.88 -2.11
CA MET A 1094 201.79 -107.44 -3.43
C MET A 1094 202.58 -106.48 -4.33
N SER A 1095 202.32 -105.16 -4.25
CA SER A 1095 202.93 -104.16 -5.13
C SER A 1095 204.44 -103.98 -4.89
N GLU A 1096 204.90 -104.17 -3.64
CA GLU A 1096 206.31 -104.09 -3.25
C GLU A 1096 207.17 -105.24 -3.81
N LEU A 1097 206.53 -106.37 -4.15
CA LEU A 1097 207.19 -107.51 -4.81
C LEU A 1097 207.21 -107.32 -6.34
N GLN A 1098 206.14 -106.73 -6.90
CA GLN A 1098 205.98 -106.59 -8.34
C GLN A 1098 206.96 -105.58 -8.96
N THR A 1099 207.37 -104.53 -8.24
CA THR A 1099 208.41 -103.59 -8.69
C THR A 1099 209.83 -104.19 -8.66
N LYS A 1100 210.15 -105.08 -7.71
CA LYS A 1100 211.46 -105.76 -7.69
C LYS A 1100 211.68 -106.67 -8.91
N LEU A 1101 210.59 -107.20 -9.49
CA LEU A 1101 210.63 -107.97 -10.74
C LEU A 1101 210.92 -107.10 -11.98
N SER A 1102 210.48 -105.83 -11.99
CA SER A 1102 210.73 -104.92 -13.11
C SER A 1102 212.20 -104.48 -13.18
N SER A 1103 212.90 -104.37 -12.05
CA SER A 1103 214.33 -104.02 -11.97
C SER A 1103 215.32 -105.07 -12.49
N GLU A 1104 214.91 -106.34 -12.65
CA GLU A 1104 215.72 -107.36 -13.34
C GLU A 1104 215.39 -107.46 -14.83
N SER A 1105 214.11 -107.26 -15.19
CA SER A 1105 213.63 -107.38 -16.58
C SER A 1105 214.28 -106.38 -17.54
N THR A 1106 214.75 -105.23 -17.06
CA THR A 1106 215.46 -104.22 -17.87
C THR A 1106 216.93 -104.55 -18.09
N LYS A 1107 217.61 -105.21 -17.15
CA LYS A 1107 219.01 -105.68 -17.32
C LYS A 1107 219.11 -106.70 -18.45
N LEU A 1108 218.08 -107.56 -18.59
CA LEU A 1108 218.02 -108.55 -19.67
C LEU A 1108 217.99 -107.90 -21.07
N ARG A 1109 217.35 -106.74 -21.23
CA ARG A 1109 217.32 -106.01 -22.52
C ARG A 1109 218.68 -105.44 -22.92
N GLN A 1110 219.58 -105.15 -21.97
CA GLN A 1110 220.93 -104.65 -22.29
C GLN A 1110 221.78 -105.71 -23.01
N TYR A 1111 221.54 -106.99 -22.75
CA TYR A 1111 222.26 -108.09 -23.42
C TYR A 1111 221.67 -108.46 -24.80
N GLN A 1112 220.36 -108.33 -25.02
CA GLN A 1112 219.75 -108.74 -26.30
C GLN A 1112 220.18 -107.87 -27.49
N THR A 1113 220.34 -106.55 -27.30
CA THR A 1113 220.74 -105.65 -28.40
C THR A 1113 222.18 -105.91 -28.87
N GLN A 1114 223.08 -106.33 -27.97
CA GLN A 1114 224.47 -106.68 -28.31
C GLN A 1114 224.58 -107.91 -29.23
N ALA A 1115 223.55 -108.76 -29.33
CA ALA A 1115 223.54 -109.93 -30.22
C ALA A 1115 223.03 -109.62 -31.64
N ALA A 1116 222.27 -108.53 -31.83
CA ALA A 1116 221.59 -108.23 -33.09
C ALA A 1116 222.56 -107.81 -34.20
N GLU A 1117 223.57 -106.99 -33.89
CA GLU A 1117 224.46 -106.41 -34.91
C GLU A 1117 225.53 -107.39 -35.40
N TYR A 1118 226.00 -108.31 -34.56
CA TYR A 1118 226.81 -109.46 -35.02
C TYR A 1118 226.03 -110.36 -36.00
N SER A 1119 224.72 -110.51 -35.81
CA SER A 1119 223.89 -111.37 -36.66
C SER A 1119 223.75 -110.81 -38.08
N LYS A 1120 223.66 -109.48 -38.24
CA LYS A 1120 223.54 -108.82 -39.56
C LYS A 1120 224.81 -108.93 -40.42
N GLN A 1121 225.96 -109.25 -39.82
CA GLN A 1121 227.21 -109.51 -40.55
C GLN A 1121 227.22 -110.88 -41.27
N ILE A 1122 226.23 -111.75 -41.05
CA ILE A 1122 226.21 -113.13 -41.56
C ILE A 1122 225.10 -113.35 -42.62
N SER A 1123 224.01 -112.59 -42.59
CA SER A 1123 222.83 -112.81 -43.44
C SER A 1123 223.10 -112.71 -44.95
N GLU A 1124 224.08 -111.90 -45.35
CA GLU A 1124 224.37 -111.58 -46.77
C GLU A 1124 224.99 -112.75 -47.56
N LEU A 1125 225.31 -113.88 -46.93
CA LEU A 1125 226.16 -114.93 -47.53
C LEU A 1125 225.44 -116.08 -48.27
N ARG A 1126 224.14 -116.38 -48.09
CA ARG A 1126 223.55 -117.70 -48.50
C ARG A 1126 222.12 -117.77 -49.06
N ARG A 1127 221.56 -116.75 -49.71
CA ARG A 1127 220.19 -116.80 -50.32
C ARG A 1127 220.13 -117.62 -51.62
N GLN A 1128 219.62 -118.86 -51.61
CA GLN A 1128 219.55 -119.74 -52.81
C GLN A 1128 218.35 -120.73 -52.99
N VAL A 1129 218.02 -121.63 -52.05
CA VAL A 1129 217.60 -123.02 -52.42
C VAL A 1129 216.09 -123.39 -52.35
N THR A 1130 215.34 -123.15 -53.44
CA THR A 1130 214.21 -123.99 -53.98
C THR A 1130 213.03 -124.46 -53.07
N ASN A 1131 212.19 -125.45 -53.49
CA ASN A 1131 210.87 -125.24 -54.16
C ASN A 1131 209.94 -126.52 -54.12
N GLU A 1132 208.64 -126.40 -54.48
CA GLU A 1132 207.57 -127.43 -54.77
C GLU A 1132 206.75 -128.19 -53.67
N ARG A 1133 205.40 -128.22 -53.87
CA ARG A 1133 204.33 -129.24 -53.53
C ARG A 1133 204.07 -129.59 -52.04
N PHE A 1134 202.98 -130.26 -51.61
CA PHE A 1134 201.91 -131.10 -52.23
C PHE A 1134 200.50 -130.51 -52.00
N ASP A 1135 199.45 -130.67 -52.83
CA ASP A 1135 199.19 -131.48 -54.05
C ASP A 1135 199.07 -133.02 -53.85
N ARG A 1136 197.83 -133.51 -53.64
CA ARG A 1136 197.46 -134.82 -53.00
C ARG A 1136 197.72 -134.77 -51.47
N ALA A 1137 197.08 -135.53 -50.58
CA ALA A 1137 196.42 -136.84 -50.66
C ALA A 1137 195.51 -137.03 -49.41
N ARG A 1138 194.47 -137.89 -49.36
CA ARG A 1138 193.84 -138.78 -50.36
C ARG A 1138 192.39 -139.07 -49.91
N LYS A 1139 191.34 -138.60 -50.59
CA LYS A 1139 191.19 -137.50 -51.55
C LYS A 1139 189.69 -137.14 -51.57
N GLU A 1140 189.29 -135.94 -51.12
CA GLU A 1140 189.13 -134.71 -51.93
C GLU A 1140 188.13 -134.87 -53.10
N GLU A 1141 186.85 -134.76 -52.78
CA GLU A 1141 185.76 -134.20 -53.60
C GLU A 1141 184.82 -133.51 -52.55
N GLU A 1142 184.23 -132.32 -52.66
CA GLU A 1142 183.71 -131.53 -53.80
C GLU A 1142 182.52 -132.21 -54.50
N SER A 1143 181.59 -131.52 -55.18
CA SER A 1143 181.16 -130.11 -55.10
C SER A 1143 179.63 -130.08 -55.35
N ARG A 1144 178.81 -129.47 -54.48
CA ARG A 1144 178.36 -128.05 -54.54
C ARG A 1144 177.64 -127.63 -55.85
N ARG A 1145 176.30 -127.55 -55.76
CA ARG A 1145 175.37 -126.45 -56.18
C ARG A 1145 175.46 -125.86 -57.62
N PRO A 1146 174.34 -125.42 -58.28
CA PRO A 1146 172.91 -125.46 -57.89
C PRO A 1146 171.89 -125.89 -58.99
N CYS A 1147 170.59 -125.98 -58.61
CA CYS A 1147 169.37 -125.96 -59.45
C CYS A 1147 168.96 -127.21 -60.28
N GLU A 1148 167.72 -127.16 -60.80
CA GLU A 1148 167.00 -128.15 -61.66
C GLU A 1148 166.52 -129.44 -60.91
N GLU A 1149 165.49 -130.20 -61.31
CA GLU A 1149 164.72 -130.33 -62.58
C GLU A 1149 163.29 -130.98 -62.40
N THR A 1150 162.22 -130.50 -63.07
CA THR A 1150 160.97 -131.24 -63.50
C THR A 1150 160.05 -132.02 -62.48
N PRO A 1151 158.95 -132.71 -62.88
CA PRO A 1151 157.84 -132.34 -63.80
C PRO A 1151 156.37 -132.58 -63.27
N ASP A 1152 155.39 -132.08 -64.04
CA ASP A 1152 153.98 -132.50 -64.24
C ASP A 1152 152.83 -132.23 -63.20
N PRO A 1153 151.54 -132.12 -63.66
CA PRO A 1153 150.46 -131.35 -62.98
C PRO A 1153 149.09 -132.12 -62.88
N PRO A 1154 147.89 -131.49 -62.66
CA PRO A 1154 147.47 -130.25 -61.97
C PRO A 1154 146.50 -130.57 -60.77
N VAL A 1155 145.72 -129.59 -60.23
CA VAL A 1155 144.32 -129.70 -59.63
C VAL A 1155 143.96 -128.46 -58.74
N GLN A 1156 142.67 -128.23 -58.43
CA GLN A 1156 142.13 -127.07 -57.68
C GLN A 1156 141.04 -127.38 -56.62
N VAL A 1157 140.95 -126.47 -55.63
CA VAL A 1157 139.77 -125.97 -54.86
C VAL A 1157 138.57 -126.89 -54.53
N PRO A 1158 138.35 -127.19 -53.23
CA PRO A 1158 137.05 -127.59 -52.67
C PRO A 1158 136.63 -126.79 -51.40
N CYS A 1159 135.35 -126.87 -51.00
CA CYS A 1159 134.88 -126.41 -49.68
C CYS A 1159 133.57 -127.08 -49.21
N PRO A 1160 133.61 -128.08 -48.29
CA PRO A 1160 132.41 -128.53 -47.56
C PRO A 1160 132.63 -128.99 -46.09
N LYS A 1161 131.52 -129.20 -45.36
CA LYS A 1161 131.30 -130.14 -44.22
C LYS A 1161 129.78 -130.23 -43.92
N SER A 1162 129.03 -131.17 -44.52
CA SER A 1162 128.66 -132.50 -43.96
C SER A 1162 127.85 -132.43 -42.64
N TYR A 1163 126.51 -132.55 -42.54
CA TYR A 1163 125.39 -133.03 -43.40
C TYR A 1163 125.23 -134.55 -43.61
N PHE A 1164 124.01 -135.08 -43.27
CA PHE A 1164 123.06 -136.05 -43.92
C PHE A 1164 123.60 -137.24 -44.79
N PRO A 1165 122.83 -138.24 -45.32
CA PRO A 1165 121.36 -138.51 -45.40
C PRO A 1165 120.89 -139.51 -44.30
N ASN A 1166 119.84 -140.36 -44.34
CA ASN A 1166 118.80 -140.88 -45.30
C ASN A 1166 117.45 -140.97 -44.51
N GLU A 1167 116.21 -141.03 -45.02
CA GLU A 1167 115.55 -141.52 -46.26
C GLU A 1167 115.27 -143.04 -46.37
N THR A 1168 113.99 -143.43 -46.21
CA THR A 1168 113.23 -144.59 -46.76
C THR A 1168 111.88 -144.68 -46.02
N ASN A 1169 110.74 -145.11 -46.58
CA ASN A 1169 110.39 -145.29 -48.00
C ASN A 1169 108.87 -145.03 -48.20
N GLU A 1170 108.37 -145.21 -49.42
CA GLU A 1170 106.95 -144.93 -49.75
C GLU A 1170 105.91 -145.85 -49.09
N THR A 1171 104.64 -145.44 -49.21
CA THR A 1171 103.41 -146.24 -49.06
C THR A 1171 103.25 -147.07 -47.78
N LYS A 1172 102.65 -146.62 -46.66
CA LYS A 1172 102.55 -145.33 -45.92
C LYS A 1172 101.52 -145.55 -44.78
N TYR A 1173 101.93 -145.90 -43.55
CA TYR A 1173 101.01 -146.30 -42.45
C TYR A 1173 101.61 -146.13 -41.01
N ARG A 1174 100.71 -145.95 -40.02
CA ARG A 1174 100.77 -146.31 -38.56
C ARG A 1174 101.74 -145.63 -37.53
N SER A 1175 101.10 -145.05 -36.48
CA SER A 1175 101.25 -145.36 -35.02
C SER A 1175 102.36 -144.77 -34.08
N LEU A 1176 101.86 -144.28 -32.92
CA LEU A 1176 102.38 -144.29 -31.51
C LEU A 1176 103.24 -143.14 -30.90
N ASN A 1177 102.85 -142.81 -29.64
CA ASN A 1177 103.63 -142.48 -28.42
C ASN A 1177 104.05 -141.05 -27.95
N SER A 1178 103.43 -140.66 -26.81
CA SER A 1178 103.99 -140.18 -25.50
C SER A 1178 104.71 -138.82 -25.33
N THR A 1179 104.11 -137.96 -24.49
CA THR A 1179 104.67 -136.86 -23.63
C THR A 1179 103.47 -136.25 -22.83
N PRO A 1180 103.62 -135.29 -21.88
CA PRO A 1180 104.81 -134.70 -21.25
C PRO A 1180 104.85 -134.81 -19.69
N ASP A 1181 105.98 -134.44 -19.05
CA ASP A 1181 106.02 -134.05 -17.62
C ASP A 1181 107.25 -133.16 -17.28
N SER A 1182 107.25 -132.62 -16.05
CA SER A 1182 108.11 -131.62 -15.36
C SER A 1182 109.66 -131.70 -15.43
N PHE A 1183 110.37 -130.59 -15.13
CA PHE A 1183 111.42 -130.47 -14.08
C PHE A 1183 112.01 -129.03 -13.86
N ASN A 1184 112.51 -128.82 -12.63
CA ASN A 1184 113.22 -127.74 -11.90
C ASN A 1184 114.11 -126.59 -12.50
N VAL A 1185 114.07 -125.45 -11.78
CA VAL A 1185 115.14 -124.72 -11.00
C VAL A 1185 116.56 -124.47 -11.56
N ASP A 1186 116.95 -123.18 -11.64
CA ASP A 1186 118.04 -122.51 -10.86
C ASP A 1186 117.92 -120.97 -11.10
N LEU A 1187 118.02 -120.03 -10.14
CA LEU A 1187 119.12 -119.62 -9.25
C LEU A 1187 120.40 -119.14 -9.97
N ASN A 1188 120.88 -117.92 -9.65
CA ASN A 1188 122.18 -117.66 -8.98
C ASN A 1188 122.69 -116.19 -9.13
N VAL A 1189 123.49 -115.60 -8.21
CA VAL A 1189 123.72 -115.84 -6.76
C VAL A 1189 124.64 -114.76 -6.13
N VAL A 1190 124.78 -114.85 -4.79
CA VAL A 1190 125.93 -114.47 -3.94
C VAL A 1190 125.96 -113.06 -3.29
N ILE A 1191 125.81 -113.14 -1.96
CA ILE A 1191 126.35 -112.30 -0.86
C ILE A 1191 125.90 -110.82 -0.84
#